data_AF-A0A9E3AAB3-F1
#
_entry.id   AF-A0A9E3AAB3-F1
#
_cell.length_a   1.000
_cell.length_b   1.000
_cell.length_c   1.000
_cell.angle_alpha   90.00
_cell.angle_beta   90.00
_cell.angle_gamma   90.00
#
_symmetry.space_group_name_H-M   'P 1'
#
loop_
_entity.id
_entity.type
_entity.pdbx_description
1 polymer ?
#
loop_
_entity_poly.entity_id
_entity_poly.type
_entity_poly.pdbx_seq_one_letter_code
_entity_poly.pdbx_strand_id
1 'polypeptide(L)'
;MKSRKHETRGFTLITALLLLAVMSAISIGLLMMVNTEQKVGGGDAQNNLAFHNAEGAAEKMSSDLENTFRNAQAPLPSDICAVSNFPPNGPAGVTYTTYTVAPLDANGQPYCQGNALRASAWGQIASGPNTGLYAQLVPISMQTTVTQSGGQQVSMMRQAQVALIPVFQFGVFSDSDLGFYSSPNLDFAGRVHTNGDLYLGVANCCTVTFHDKLTAYGNVVRTVLPNGLAAAANNDNGQVLIPKATQGCDLPARPSCRAIAQNEGSVVGAGGKPPQSAQNNSWQNISLGVSYYNGMIKDANYGNPGGTGAVNLSLPFVTGTNFAYQIIRRPPAGESPNSPLGQSRLYNQAQVRVLLSDDPTEMLSNPNNTDGQTIRLANIGPYAYGVQTSIPAGLPGLGTGGKYVTYFATASTAMPDATQFATAGYACGGVPNNPGAILPTGGGGLDWPFAPIASTVPNTLPGNAPIITNNPTLGLTVAPPQAGTGPAATQCTNGNPPVCPANDPRPNMIPWTNVPFPINEANPAASPAQTTWNLLDGFLRVEALENGNWVGVTTEWLGLGFARGVEAPTVPGGGGAGSNPVNPDAILILQKVADRNGNDAIDAARSPFYTGNRSPYTCFVGKPPELLVDSQTTSPYFGDSYWGGVTAPYNVQSNTQFNWYPINFYDAREGEPRDTNFGNNSCTPNGVMNAVEVDVGNLKRWLLGTTGQTGTLVNFTNQNGYVVYFSDRRGMLPNPNAGNVKTGDSGLEDSINAASAPGTPDGALEPINNGKPFSPEDVNQNKVLDNFGSINEGLGFGYLAAPLYQVNNSVNRGVLRNGTPDPYLTVVGRMQQCSLASKNWVSSARHVLKLVDGSLGNVPLRPDNNQGGFTVGSENPVYIQGDYNSNANDPIWNGGADANGTAHAGVLADAVTVLSNNWADVNSLWSTPTQAQGNRPAATTYYRAAIAAGKNMSFPFPNWENANDYAFGTDGGVHNFIRFLEDWQTTGSTLNYEGSLVSLFYSTYNTGAFKCCTYSVYQPPTRNYVFDPDFTTPQGLPPGTPLFRDVDILSYRQTLTSRTY
;
A
#
# COMPACT_ATOMS: atom_id res chain seq x y z
N MET A 1 -71.09 -121.43 -28.47
CA MET A 1 -71.29 -120.17 -27.71
C MET A 1 -69.97 -119.74 -27.08
N LYS A 2 -69.71 -118.42 -27.12
CA LYS A 2 -68.72 -117.61 -26.37
C LYS A 2 -67.28 -117.49 -26.91
N SER A 3 -66.98 -116.24 -27.27
CA SER A 3 -65.74 -115.63 -27.73
C SER A 3 -64.85 -115.18 -26.57
N ARG A 4 -63.53 -115.27 -26.77
CA ARG A 4 -62.46 -114.73 -25.91
C ARG A 4 -62.44 -113.19 -25.90
N LYS A 5 -62.03 -112.59 -24.78
CA LYS A 5 -61.45 -111.23 -24.71
C LYS A 5 -60.00 -111.36 -24.26
N HIS A 6 -59.08 -110.75 -25.01
CA HIS A 6 -57.66 -110.64 -24.68
C HIS A 6 -57.42 -109.38 -23.85
N GLU A 7 -56.76 -109.52 -22.70
CA GLU A 7 -56.27 -108.42 -21.86
C GLU A 7 -54.97 -107.84 -22.46
N THR A 8 -54.93 -106.53 -22.72
CA THR A 8 -53.69 -105.79 -23.03
C THR A 8 -53.15 -105.15 -21.74
N ARG A 9 -52.23 -105.85 -21.08
CA ARG A 9 -51.37 -105.31 -20.02
C ARG A 9 -50.08 -104.80 -20.67
N GLY A 10 -49.83 -103.49 -20.67
CA GLY A 10 -48.55 -102.95 -21.17
C GLY A 10 -48.46 -101.46 -21.50
N PHE A 11 -49.56 -100.71 -21.66
CA PHE A 11 -49.50 -99.29 -22.07
C PHE A 11 -49.40 -98.31 -20.88
N THR A 12 -50.01 -98.64 -19.73
CA THR A 12 -50.02 -97.77 -18.54
C THR A 12 -48.63 -97.52 -17.95
N LEU A 13 -47.71 -98.49 -18.03
CA LEU A 13 -46.33 -98.33 -17.58
C LEU A 13 -45.55 -97.36 -18.48
N ILE A 14 -45.74 -97.43 -19.80
CA ILE A 14 -45.07 -96.53 -20.77
C ILE A 14 -45.63 -95.11 -20.66
N THR A 15 -46.94 -94.93 -20.52
CA THR A 15 -47.52 -93.60 -20.28
C THR A 15 -47.12 -93.02 -18.93
N ALA A 16 -47.01 -93.83 -17.87
CA ALA A 16 -46.54 -93.38 -16.57
C ALA A 16 -45.03 -93.02 -16.60
N LEU A 17 -44.21 -93.77 -17.32
CA LEU A 17 -42.78 -93.47 -17.52
C LEU A 17 -42.57 -92.22 -18.39
N LEU A 18 -43.37 -92.01 -19.45
CA LEU A 18 -43.34 -90.79 -20.25
C LEU A 18 -43.82 -89.57 -19.46
N LEU A 19 -44.88 -89.71 -18.66
CA LEU A 19 -45.37 -88.65 -17.78
C LEU A 19 -44.34 -88.31 -16.70
N LEU A 20 -43.69 -89.32 -16.09
CA LEU A 20 -42.57 -89.14 -15.16
C LEU A 20 -41.39 -88.44 -15.84
N ALA A 21 -41.02 -88.83 -17.06
CA ALA A 21 -39.94 -88.18 -17.80
C ALA A 21 -40.24 -86.70 -18.10
N VAL A 22 -41.48 -86.37 -18.48
CA VAL A 22 -41.92 -84.97 -18.70
C VAL A 22 -41.96 -84.19 -17.39
N MET A 23 -42.50 -84.76 -16.31
CA MET A 23 -42.51 -84.13 -15.00
C MET A 23 -41.09 -83.90 -14.48
N SER A 24 -40.18 -84.85 -14.66
CA SER A 24 -38.75 -84.71 -14.33
C SER A 24 -38.07 -83.64 -15.17
N ALA A 25 -38.34 -83.56 -16.48
CA ALA A 25 -37.80 -82.52 -17.35
C ALA A 25 -38.29 -81.11 -16.95
N ILE A 26 -39.57 -80.96 -16.61
CA ILE A 26 -40.14 -79.70 -16.08
C ILE A 26 -39.52 -79.36 -14.72
N SER A 27 -39.30 -80.36 -13.86
CA SER A 27 -38.69 -80.17 -12.52
C SER A 27 -37.23 -79.74 -12.63
N ILE A 28 -36.47 -80.32 -13.58
CA ILE A 28 -35.09 -79.90 -13.88
C ILE A 28 -35.08 -78.48 -14.45
N GLY A 29 -36.00 -78.15 -15.36
CA GLY A 29 -36.14 -76.79 -15.91
C GLY A 29 -36.47 -75.74 -14.85
N LEU A 30 -37.40 -76.03 -13.94
CA LEU A 30 -37.73 -75.19 -12.79
C LEU A 30 -36.57 -75.05 -11.80
N LEU A 31 -35.84 -76.14 -11.49
CA LEU A 31 -34.66 -76.08 -10.64
C LEU A 31 -33.54 -75.24 -11.27
N MET A 32 -33.33 -75.32 -12.58
CA MET A 32 -32.37 -74.47 -13.30
C MET A 32 -32.81 -73.01 -13.33
N MET A 33 -34.11 -72.74 -13.48
CA MET A 33 -34.67 -71.39 -13.41
C MET A 33 -34.54 -70.79 -12.00
N VAL A 34 -34.90 -71.52 -10.96
CA VAL A 34 -34.77 -71.08 -9.55
C VAL A 34 -33.31 -70.86 -9.17
N ASN A 35 -32.39 -71.74 -9.59
CA ASN A 35 -30.96 -71.53 -9.36
C ASN A 35 -30.42 -70.32 -10.13
N THR A 36 -30.94 -70.05 -11.34
CA THR A 36 -30.59 -68.85 -12.11
C THR A 36 -31.15 -67.59 -11.44
N GLU A 37 -32.41 -67.58 -11.00
CA GLU A 37 -33.03 -66.45 -10.28
C GLU A 37 -32.35 -66.18 -8.93
N GLN A 38 -31.97 -67.23 -8.19
CA GLN A 38 -31.20 -67.08 -6.95
C GLN A 38 -29.79 -66.51 -7.21
N LYS A 39 -29.14 -66.93 -8.30
CA LYS A 39 -27.83 -66.38 -8.69
C LYS A 39 -27.93 -64.93 -9.18
N VAL A 40 -28.94 -64.62 -9.98
CA VAL A 40 -29.20 -63.26 -10.49
C VAL A 40 -29.59 -62.33 -9.34
N GLY A 41 -30.56 -62.73 -8.51
CA GLY A 41 -30.97 -61.94 -7.33
C GLY A 41 -29.85 -61.80 -6.29
N GLY A 42 -29.00 -62.81 -6.11
CA GLY A 42 -27.80 -62.72 -5.28
C GLY A 42 -26.76 -61.75 -5.87
N GLY A 43 -26.55 -61.78 -7.19
CA GLY A 43 -25.68 -60.84 -7.90
C GLY A 43 -26.16 -59.39 -7.80
N ASP A 44 -27.46 -59.16 -7.98
CA ASP A 44 -28.09 -57.84 -7.86
C ASP A 44 -28.00 -57.29 -6.43
N ALA A 45 -28.22 -58.14 -5.42
CA ALA A 45 -28.07 -57.75 -4.01
C ALA A 45 -26.61 -57.36 -3.68
N GLN A 46 -25.63 -58.12 -4.17
CA GLN A 46 -24.20 -57.79 -3.99
C GLN A 46 -23.80 -56.51 -4.74
N ASN A 47 -24.36 -56.28 -5.92
CA ASN A 47 -24.14 -55.06 -6.69
C ASN A 47 -24.71 -53.82 -5.97
N ASN A 48 -25.93 -53.89 -5.46
CA ASN A 48 -26.53 -52.81 -4.67
C ASN A 48 -25.73 -52.51 -3.39
N LEU A 49 -25.22 -53.55 -2.72
CA LEU A 49 -24.34 -53.37 -1.57
C LEU A 49 -23.01 -52.69 -1.95
N ALA A 50 -22.40 -53.08 -3.08
CA ALA A 50 -21.20 -52.43 -3.61
C ALA A 50 -21.45 -50.95 -3.94
N PHE A 51 -22.62 -50.63 -4.48
CA PHE A 51 -23.04 -49.26 -4.78
C PHE A 51 -23.10 -48.38 -3.53
N HIS A 52 -23.82 -48.79 -2.49
CA HIS A 52 -23.93 -47.99 -1.26
C HIS A 52 -22.60 -47.85 -0.50
N ASN A 53 -21.74 -48.86 -0.55
CA ASN A 53 -20.38 -48.76 -0.01
C ASN A 53 -19.52 -47.77 -0.80
N ALA A 54 -19.67 -47.73 -2.14
CA ALA A 54 -18.98 -46.75 -2.98
C ALA A 54 -19.50 -45.32 -2.75
N GLU A 55 -20.80 -45.17 -2.53
CA GLU A 55 -21.45 -43.90 -2.16
C GLU A 55 -20.92 -43.37 -0.82
N GLY A 56 -20.93 -44.22 0.22
CA GLY A 56 -20.38 -43.85 1.53
C GLY A 56 -18.89 -43.50 1.48
N ALA A 57 -18.11 -44.17 0.64
CA ALA A 57 -16.71 -43.81 0.40
C ALA A 57 -16.56 -42.46 -0.32
N ALA A 58 -17.43 -42.14 -1.28
CA ALA A 58 -17.41 -40.85 -1.96
C ALA A 58 -17.81 -39.68 -1.05
N GLU A 59 -18.77 -39.89 -0.14
CA GLU A 59 -19.12 -38.90 0.88
C GLU A 59 -18.00 -38.71 1.90
N LYS A 60 -17.32 -39.79 2.31
CA LYS A 60 -16.13 -39.69 3.16
C LYS A 60 -15.02 -38.90 2.47
N MET A 61 -14.71 -39.18 1.20
CA MET A 61 -13.72 -38.40 0.43
C MET A 61 -14.07 -36.92 0.42
N SER A 62 -15.35 -36.57 0.24
CA SER A 62 -15.81 -35.19 0.20
C SER A 62 -15.69 -34.51 1.56
N SER A 63 -16.07 -35.20 2.64
CA SER A 63 -15.95 -34.70 4.02
C SER A 63 -14.49 -34.54 4.46
N ASP A 64 -13.62 -35.50 4.14
CA ASP A 64 -12.20 -35.41 4.45
C ASP A 64 -11.52 -34.31 3.63
N LEU A 65 -11.91 -34.14 2.36
CA LEU A 65 -11.45 -33.04 1.51
C LEU A 65 -11.87 -31.68 2.11
N GLU A 66 -13.14 -31.55 2.50
CA GLU A 66 -13.64 -30.34 3.17
C GLU A 66 -12.88 -30.08 4.48
N ASN A 67 -12.62 -31.11 5.29
CA ASN A 67 -11.79 -31.00 6.49
C ASN A 67 -10.36 -30.57 6.17
N THR A 68 -9.75 -31.06 5.09
CA THR A 68 -8.43 -30.61 4.63
C THR A 68 -8.45 -29.11 4.31
N PHE A 69 -9.48 -28.61 3.63
CA PHE A 69 -9.62 -27.17 3.34
C PHE A 69 -10.06 -26.32 4.56
N ARG A 70 -10.72 -26.92 5.55
CA ARG A 70 -11.06 -26.26 6.83
C ARG A 70 -9.84 -26.14 7.76
N ASN A 71 -8.99 -27.15 7.78
CA ASN A 71 -7.82 -27.23 8.68
C ASN A 71 -6.53 -26.68 8.06
N ALA A 72 -6.44 -26.65 6.73
CA ALA A 72 -5.40 -25.97 5.99
C ALA A 72 -6.05 -24.93 5.06
N GLN A 73 -5.82 -23.64 5.31
CA GLN A 73 -6.38 -22.57 4.47
C GLN A 73 -5.81 -22.59 3.03
N ALA A 74 -4.60 -23.15 2.84
CA ALA A 74 -4.16 -23.68 1.53
C ALA A 74 -3.46 -25.03 1.63
N PRO A 75 -4.17 -26.15 1.42
CA PRO A 75 -3.50 -27.42 1.24
C PRO A 75 -2.64 -27.40 -0.03
N LEU A 76 -1.46 -27.99 0.07
CA LEU A 76 -0.62 -28.34 -1.06
C LEU A 76 -1.29 -29.45 -1.89
N PRO A 77 -0.91 -29.62 -3.17
CA PRO A 77 -1.33 -30.78 -3.95
C PRO A 77 -1.10 -32.11 -3.22
N SER A 78 0.00 -32.22 -2.45
CA SER A 78 0.30 -33.38 -1.61
C SER A 78 -0.70 -33.59 -0.48
N ASP A 79 -1.20 -32.53 0.14
CA ASP A 79 -2.15 -32.60 1.26
C ASP A 79 -3.53 -33.09 0.78
N ILE A 80 -3.95 -32.64 -0.41
CA ILE A 80 -5.16 -33.15 -1.07
C ILE A 80 -4.98 -34.62 -1.43
N CYS A 81 -3.83 -34.99 -2.01
CA CYS A 81 -3.57 -36.40 -2.35
C CYS A 81 -3.48 -37.29 -1.11
N ALA A 82 -3.06 -36.77 0.04
CA ALA A 82 -3.01 -37.49 1.30
C ALA A 82 -4.39 -37.94 1.79
N VAL A 83 -5.50 -37.30 1.37
CA VAL A 83 -6.87 -37.77 1.64
C VAL A 83 -7.08 -39.20 1.13
N SER A 84 -6.39 -39.60 0.06
CA SER A 84 -6.41 -40.97 -0.49
C SER A 84 -5.91 -42.03 0.50
N ASN A 85 -5.18 -41.65 1.55
CA ASN A 85 -4.64 -42.59 2.54
C ASN A 85 -5.66 -43.01 3.61
N PHE A 86 -6.87 -42.44 3.59
CA PHE A 86 -7.88 -42.67 4.61
C PHE A 86 -9.15 -43.30 4.02
N PRO A 87 -9.11 -44.52 3.44
CA PRO A 87 -10.33 -45.22 3.06
C PRO A 87 -11.21 -45.54 4.28
N PRO A 88 -12.54 -45.69 4.13
CA PRO A 88 -13.40 -46.13 5.21
C PRO A 88 -13.01 -47.51 5.73
N ASN A 89 -13.16 -47.75 7.04
CA ASN A 89 -13.14 -49.10 7.60
C ASN A 89 -14.41 -49.83 7.16
N GLY A 90 -14.32 -50.59 6.06
CA GLY A 90 -15.47 -51.28 5.48
C GLY A 90 -15.98 -52.45 6.33
N PRO A 91 -17.25 -52.87 6.15
CA PRO A 91 -17.75 -54.15 6.67
C PRO A 91 -16.90 -55.34 6.19
N ALA A 92 -16.91 -56.44 6.94
CA ALA A 92 -16.20 -57.66 6.54
C ALA A 92 -16.63 -58.12 5.12
N GLY A 93 -15.66 -58.29 4.22
CA GLY A 93 -15.91 -58.72 2.84
C GLY A 93 -15.95 -57.60 1.78
N VAL A 94 -15.71 -56.34 2.16
CA VAL A 94 -15.61 -55.18 1.24
C VAL A 94 -14.15 -54.77 1.05
N THR A 95 -13.72 -54.51 -0.19
CA THR A 95 -12.37 -53.99 -0.50
C THR A 95 -12.44 -52.75 -1.39
N TYR A 96 -11.80 -51.67 -0.97
CA TYR A 96 -11.62 -50.46 -1.78
C TYR A 96 -10.38 -50.61 -2.67
N THR A 97 -10.57 -51.15 -3.88
CA THR A 97 -9.50 -51.37 -4.87
C THR A 97 -8.98 -50.08 -5.50
N THR A 98 -9.77 -49.01 -5.46
CA THR A 98 -9.34 -47.65 -5.79
C THR A 98 -9.97 -46.73 -4.75
N TYR A 99 -9.20 -45.80 -4.20
CA TYR A 99 -9.66 -44.73 -3.31
C TYR A 99 -8.68 -43.57 -3.47
N THR A 100 -8.98 -42.68 -4.40
CA THR A 100 -8.03 -41.64 -4.83
C THR A 100 -8.72 -40.30 -4.90
N VAL A 101 -8.12 -39.31 -4.23
CA VAL A 101 -8.46 -37.90 -4.31
C VAL A 101 -7.24 -37.18 -4.86
N ALA A 102 -7.38 -36.46 -5.97
CA ALA A 102 -6.26 -35.70 -6.53
C ALA A 102 -6.75 -34.46 -7.27
N PRO A 103 -6.06 -33.31 -7.14
CA PRO A 103 -6.26 -32.21 -8.07
C PRO A 103 -5.74 -32.63 -9.45
N LEU A 104 -6.35 -32.11 -10.51
CA LEU A 104 -5.94 -32.35 -11.88
C LEU A 104 -5.21 -31.14 -12.44
N ASP A 105 -4.20 -31.38 -13.28
CA ASP A 105 -3.51 -30.34 -14.03
C ASP A 105 -4.31 -29.88 -15.27
N ALA A 106 -3.75 -28.95 -16.04
CA ALA A 106 -4.36 -28.44 -17.27
C ALA A 106 -4.63 -29.52 -18.35
N ASN A 107 -3.96 -30.68 -18.27
CA ASN A 107 -4.16 -31.81 -19.17
C ASN A 107 -5.11 -32.88 -18.57
N GLY A 108 -5.73 -32.59 -17.41
CA GLY A 108 -6.63 -33.51 -16.72
C GLY A 108 -5.92 -34.66 -16.00
N GLN A 109 -4.61 -34.58 -15.76
CA GLN A 109 -3.83 -35.62 -15.07
C GLN A 109 -3.72 -35.34 -13.56
N PRO A 110 -3.75 -36.37 -12.70
CA PRO A 110 -3.53 -36.22 -11.27
C PRO A 110 -2.19 -35.54 -10.95
N TYR A 111 -2.22 -34.48 -10.14
CA TYR A 111 -1.06 -33.69 -9.78
C TYR A 111 -0.86 -33.69 -8.26
N CYS A 112 0.06 -34.51 -7.76
CA CYS A 112 0.31 -34.66 -6.31
C CYS A 112 1.66 -34.10 -5.85
N GLN A 113 2.38 -33.39 -6.73
CA GLN A 113 3.74 -32.90 -6.45
C GLN A 113 3.77 -31.37 -6.58
N GLY A 114 4.63 -30.66 -5.85
CA GLY A 114 4.83 -29.21 -5.99
C GLY A 114 4.13 -28.34 -4.93
N ASN A 115 4.45 -27.04 -4.94
CA ASN A 115 4.13 -26.11 -3.85
C ASN A 115 2.84 -25.29 -4.07
N ALA A 116 2.14 -25.49 -5.18
CA ALA A 116 0.91 -24.76 -5.51
C ALA A 116 0.00 -25.62 -6.39
N LEU A 117 -1.31 -25.40 -6.28
CA LEU A 117 -2.30 -25.97 -7.19
C LEU A 117 -2.08 -25.41 -8.59
N ARG A 118 -2.08 -26.28 -9.61
CA ARG A 118 -2.00 -25.85 -11.01
C ARG A 118 -3.41 -25.61 -11.54
N ALA A 119 -3.74 -24.34 -11.80
CA ALA A 119 -4.96 -23.97 -12.49
C ALA A 119 -5.05 -24.68 -13.84
N SER A 120 -6.22 -25.24 -14.15
CA SER A 120 -6.46 -25.92 -15.43
C SER A 120 -6.96 -24.95 -16.50
N ALA A 121 -7.81 -23.98 -16.12
CA ALA A 121 -8.33 -22.92 -17.00
C ALA A 121 -9.02 -21.79 -16.19
N TRP A 122 -9.22 -20.63 -16.85
CA TRP A 122 -10.14 -19.60 -16.37
C TRP A 122 -11.58 -19.97 -16.72
N GLY A 123 -12.52 -19.76 -15.80
CA GLY A 123 -13.95 -19.97 -16.02
C GLY A 123 -14.82 -19.28 -14.98
N GLN A 124 -16.12 -19.17 -15.25
CA GLN A 124 -17.07 -18.63 -14.28
C GLN A 124 -17.51 -19.69 -13.28
N ILE A 125 -17.66 -19.29 -12.02
CA ILE A 125 -18.24 -20.14 -10.96
C ILE A 125 -19.71 -20.39 -11.27
N ALA A 126 -20.11 -21.67 -11.30
CA ALA A 126 -21.43 -22.09 -11.77
C ALA A 126 -22.53 -22.08 -10.69
N SER A 127 -22.18 -22.16 -9.40
CA SER A 127 -23.13 -22.24 -8.29
C SER A 127 -22.63 -21.54 -7.02
N GLY A 128 -23.46 -21.52 -5.97
CA GLY A 128 -23.10 -20.93 -4.68
C GLY A 128 -23.19 -19.39 -4.58
N PRO A 129 -22.64 -18.80 -3.51
CA PRO A 129 -22.69 -17.35 -3.27
C PRO A 129 -21.88 -16.55 -4.29
N ASN A 130 -20.81 -17.16 -4.80
CA ASN A 130 -19.84 -16.54 -5.70
C ASN A 130 -20.16 -16.77 -7.19
N THR A 131 -21.32 -17.36 -7.52
CA THR A 131 -21.73 -17.63 -8.91
C THR A 131 -21.57 -16.39 -9.80
N GLY A 132 -21.03 -16.61 -11.00
CA GLY A 132 -20.82 -15.57 -12.01
C GLY A 132 -19.49 -14.82 -11.91
N LEU A 133 -18.72 -15.00 -10.82
CA LEU A 133 -17.33 -14.52 -10.78
C LEU A 133 -16.45 -15.40 -11.66
N TYR A 134 -15.50 -14.80 -12.35
CA TYR A 134 -14.40 -15.53 -12.98
C TYR A 134 -13.40 -15.99 -11.92
N ALA A 135 -12.85 -17.17 -12.13
CA ALA A 135 -11.81 -17.73 -11.27
C ALA A 135 -10.88 -18.61 -12.10
N GLN A 136 -9.67 -18.83 -11.60
CA GLN A 136 -8.89 -19.96 -12.06
C GLN A 136 -9.42 -21.23 -11.38
N LEU A 137 -9.89 -22.17 -12.19
CA LEU A 137 -10.53 -23.39 -11.70
C LEU A 137 -9.51 -24.52 -11.65
N VAL A 138 -9.40 -25.15 -10.49
CA VAL A 138 -8.60 -26.36 -10.25
C VAL A 138 -9.56 -27.52 -10.01
N PRO A 139 -9.78 -28.39 -11.00
CA PRO A 139 -10.63 -29.55 -10.82
C PRO A 139 -9.98 -30.57 -9.88
N ILE A 140 -10.77 -31.15 -9.00
CA ILE A 140 -10.39 -32.25 -8.11
C ILE A 140 -11.20 -33.47 -8.51
N SER A 141 -10.50 -34.57 -8.79
CA SER A 141 -11.11 -35.87 -9.05
C SER A 141 -11.10 -36.71 -7.78
N MET A 142 -12.26 -37.25 -7.42
CA MET A 142 -12.43 -38.24 -6.37
C MET A 142 -12.92 -39.53 -7.03
N GLN A 143 -12.16 -40.60 -6.94
CA GLN A 143 -12.50 -41.89 -7.53
C GLN A 143 -12.44 -42.99 -6.47
N THR A 144 -13.48 -43.81 -6.43
CA THR A 144 -13.53 -45.01 -5.58
C THR A 144 -14.01 -46.21 -6.38
N THR A 145 -13.39 -47.37 -6.17
CA THR A 145 -13.81 -48.64 -6.75
C THR A 145 -13.91 -49.68 -5.65
N VAL A 146 -15.12 -50.17 -5.42
CA VAL A 146 -15.45 -51.14 -4.37
C VAL A 146 -15.61 -52.52 -4.99
N THR A 147 -14.95 -53.51 -4.40
CA THR A 147 -15.10 -54.93 -4.73
C THR A 147 -15.73 -55.67 -3.54
N GLN A 148 -16.77 -56.45 -3.80
CA GLN A 148 -17.40 -57.33 -2.81
C GLN A 148 -16.80 -58.73 -2.82
N SER A 149 -16.98 -59.48 -1.73
CA SER A 149 -16.56 -60.88 -1.59
C SER A 149 -17.14 -61.81 -2.67
N GLY A 150 -18.28 -61.45 -3.26
CA GLY A 150 -18.89 -62.14 -4.41
C GLY A 150 -18.29 -61.80 -5.78
N GLY A 151 -17.29 -60.91 -5.84
CA GLY A 151 -16.60 -60.49 -7.07
C GLY A 151 -17.24 -59.31 -7.81
N GLN A 152 -18.40 -58.82 -7.37
CA GLN A 152 -19.07 -57.65 -7.94
C GLN A 152 -18.27 -56.38 -7.64
N GLN A 153 -18.15 -55.50 -8.65
CA GLN A 153 -17.41 -54.25 -8.56
C GLN A 153 -18.28 -53.06 -8.97
N VAL A 154 -18.19 -51.97 -8.21
CA VAL A 154 -18.78 -50.67 -8.55
C VAL A 154 -17.70 -49.60 -8.46
N SER A 155 -17.62 -48.76 -9.49
CA SER A 155 -16.74 -47.58 -9.52
C SER A 155 -17.58 -46.31 -9.53
N MET A 156 -17.16 -45.31 -8.76
CA MET A 156 -17.77 -43.99 -8.70
C MET A 156 -16.70 -42.92 -8.86
N MET A 157 -17.06 -41.84 -9.57
CA MET A 157 -16.24 -40.65 -9.71
C MET A 157 -17.05 -39.41 -9.29
N ARG A 158 -16.48 -38.54 -8.48
CA ARG A 158 -17.04 -37.24 -8.09
C ARG A 158 -16.04 -36.15 -8.44
N GLN A 159 -16.53 -35.02 -8.91
CA GLN A 159 -15.70 -33.87 -9.24
C GLN A 159 -16.02 -32.71 -8.32
N ALA A 160 -14.98 -32.13 -7.72
CA ALA A 160 -15.04 -30.84 -7.04
C ALA A 160 -14.16 -29.84 -7.80
N GLN A 161 -14.32 -28.55 -7.53
CA GLN A 161 -13.42 -27.52 -8.05
C GLN A 161 -13.02 -26.55 -6.96
N VAL A 162 -11.75 -26.20 -6.97
CA VAL A 162 -11.24 -25.05 -6.20
C VAL A 162 -11.21 -23.86 -7.15
N ALA A 163 -11.84 -22.77 -6.75
CA ALA A 163 -11.86 -21.52 -7.48
C ALA A 163 -10.84 -20.55 -6.87
N LEU A 164 -9.90 -20.05 -7.66
CA LEU A 164 -9.05 -18.93 -7.29
C LEU A 164 -9.64 -17.64 -7.85
N ILE A 165 -10.31 -16.86 -7.01
CA ILE A 165 -11.12 -15.69 -7.37
C ILE A 165 -10.27 -14.42 -7.27
N PRO A 166 -10.02 -13.71 -8.38
CA PRO A 166 -9.42 -12.38 -8.35
C PRO A 166 -10.15 -11.41 -7.43
N VAL A 167 -9.38 -10.78 -6.54
CA VAL A 167 -9.92 -9.86 -5.54
C VAL A 167 -10.55 -8.61 -6.15
N PHE A 168 -10.02 -8.11 -7.27
CA PHE A 168 -10.51 -6.88 -7.90
C PHE A 168 -11.83 -7.02 -8.67
N GLN A 169 -12.40 -8.22 -8.74
CA GLN A 169 -13.77 -8.40 -9.25
C GLN A 169 -14.84 -7.90 -8.26
N PHE A 170 -14.47 -7.71 -7.00
CA PHE A 170 -15.36 -7.09 -6.03
C PHE A 170 -15.25 -5.58 -6.18
N GLY A 171 -16.38 -4.88 -6.20
CA GLY A 171 -16.37 -3.43 -6.07
C GLY A 171 -15.82 -3.02 -4.71
N VAL A 172 -16.27 -3.70 -3.65
CA VAL A 172 -15.69 -3.56 -2.30
C VAL A 172 -15.46 -4.93 -1.67
N PHE A 173 -14.26 -5.14 -1.14
CA PHE A 173 -13.93 -6.28 -0.31
C PHE A 173 -13.28 -5.83 1.01
N SER A 174 -13.58 -6.52 2.12
CA SER A 174 -12.85 -6.33 3.39
C SER A 174 -12.68 -7.63 4.15
N ASP A 175 -11.45 -7.96 4.55
CA ASP A 175 -11.15 -9.12 5.41
C ASP A 175 -11.67 -8.94 6.85
N SER A 176 -11.85 -7.71 7.29
CA SER A 176 -12.51 -7.39 8.57
C SER A 176 -13.84 -6.68 8.34
N ASP A 177 -14.52 -6.27 9.42
CA ASP A 177 -15.81 -5.56 9.40
C ASP A 177 -15.87 -4.48 8.32
N LEU A 178 -16.92 -4.42 7.51
CA LEU A 178 -17.06 -3.41 6.46
C LEU A 178 -18.18 -2.45 6.79
N GLY A 179 -17.90 -1.14 6.76
CA GLY A 179 -18.89 -0.12 7.09
C GLY A 179 -19.19 0.87 5.97
N PHE A 180 -20.48 1.09 5.76
CA PHE A 180 -21.03 2.30 5.17
C PHE A 180 -21.66 3.08 6.32
N TYR A 181 -21.17 4.28 6.60
CA TYR A 181 -21.69 5.15 7.66
C TYR A 181 -22.30 6.41 7.04
N SER A 182 -22.57 7.44 7.85
CA SER A 182 -23.25 8.70 7.50
C SER A 182 -22.55 9.48 6.38
N SER A 183 -22.67 8.92 5.18
CA SER A 183 -22.08 9.34 3.94
C SER A 183 -23.08 10.18 3.16
N PRO A 184 -22.60 11.05 2.26
CA PRO A 184 -23.45 11.66 1.23
C PRO A 184 -24.09 10.60 0.32
N ASN A 185 -24.86 11.04 -0.67
CA ASN A 185 -25.37 10.14 -1.70
C ASN A 185 -24.22 9.35 -2.34
N LEU A 186 -24.37 8.04 -2.42
CA LEU A 186 -23.40 7.14 -3.04
C LEU A 186 -24.15 6.18 -3.95
N ASP A 187 -23.70 6.07 -5.19
CA ASP A 187 -24.20 5.10 -6.15
C ASP A 187 -23.09 4.11 -6.43
N PHE A 188 -23.31 2.83 -6.14
CA PHE A 188 -22.24 1.84 -6.07
C PHE A 188 -22.52 0.63 -6.97
N ALA A 189 -21.75 0.53 -8.06
CA ALA A 189 -21.73 -0.62 -8.93
C ALA A 189 -20.75 -1.69 -8.43
N GLY A 190 -21.02 -2.97 -8.72
CA GLY A 190 -20.14 -4.08 -8.35
C GLY A 190 -20.48 -4.75 -7.01
N ARG A 191 -19.90 -5.94 -6.81
CA ARG A 191 -20.18 -6.79 -5.63
C ARG A 191 -19.53 -6.24 -4.38
N VAL A 192 -20.21 -6.44 -3.25
CA VAL A 192 -19.70 -6.08 -1.92
C VAL A 192 -19.55 -7.35 -1.09
N HIS A 193 -18.36 -7.54 -0.51
CA HIS A 193 -18.08 -8.66 0.37
C HIS A 193 -17.30 -8.24 1.61
N THR A 194 -17.59 -8.87 2.76
CA THR A 194 -16.73 -8.80 3.94
C THR A 194 -16.63 -10.14 4.65
N ASN A 195 -15.43 -10.48 5.14
CA ASN A 195 -15.23 -11.63 6.03
C ASN A 195 -15.63 -11.30 7.49
N GLY A 196 -15.85 -10.02 7.82
CA GLY A 196 -16.37 -9.53 9.09
C GLY A 196 -17.85 -9.19 9.05
N ASP A 197 -18.29 -8.31 9.95
CA ASP A 197 -19.65 -7.78 9.95
C ASP A 197 -19.82 -6.66 8.92
N LEU A 198 -20.96 -6.63 8.22
CA LEU A 198 -21.34 -5.57 7.28
C LEU A 198 -22.27 -4.58 7.96
N TYR A 199 -21.79 -3.35 8.19
CA TYR A 199 -22.58 -2.23 8.70
C TYR A 199 -23.09 -1.41 7.53
N LEU A 200 -24.41 -1.31 7.42
CA LEU A 200 -25.05 -0.52 6.38
C LEU A 200 -25.68 0.71 7.03
N GLY A 201 -25.25 1.89 6.60
CA GLY A 201 -25.62 3.18 7.12
C GLY A 201 -25.37 4.27 6.07
N VAL A 202 -26.08 5.39 6.20
CA VAL A 202 -25.98 6.58 5.33
C VAL A 202 -26.63 7.77 6.03
N ALA A 203 -26.19 8.99 5.69
CA ALA A 203 -26.74 10.22 6.24
C ALA A 203 -28.27 10.27 6.07
N ASN A 204 -29.01 10.81 7.04
CA ASN A 204 -30.49 10.83 7.01
C ASN A 204 -31.07 11.54 5.78
N CYS A 205 -30.35 12.49 5.20
CA CYS A 205 -30.74 13.22 3.99
C CYS A 205 -30.33 12.54 2.67
N CYS A 206 -29.62 11.41 2.75
CA CYS A 206 -28.95 10.79 1.62
C CYS A 206 -29.39 9.36 1.36
N THR A 207 -28.97 8.85 0.20
CA THR A 207 -29.23 7.49 -0.28
C THR A 207 -27.94 6.83 -0.72
N VAL A 208 -27.70 5.60 -0.23
CA VAL A 208 -26.71 4.69 -0.83
C VAL A 208 -27.48 3.70 -1.70
N THR A 209 -27.10 3.54 -2.97
CA THR A 209 -27.70 2.56 -3.88
C THR A 209 -26.65 1.54 -4.29
N PHE A 210 -26.94 0.26 -4.11
CA PHE A 210 -26.12 -0.84 -4.59
C PHE A 210 -26.73 -1.42 -5.88
N HIS A 211 -25.89 -1.91 -6.78
CA HIS A 211 -26.34 -2.50 -8.05
C HIS A 211 -26.09 -4.01 -8.18
N ASP A 212 -25.26 -4.59 -7.31
CA ASP A 212 -24.94 -6.02 -7.31
C ASP A 212 -25.05 -6.63 -5.90
N LYS A 213 -24.69 -7.91 -5.76
CA LYS A 213 -24.81 -8.70 -4.55
C LYS A 213 -23.95 -8.16 -3.41
N LEU A 214 -24.53 -8.19 -2.21
CA LEU A 214 -23.86 -7.94 -0.94
C LEU A 214 -23.75 -9.24 -0.14
N THR A 215 -22.58 -9.50 0.41
CA THR A 215 -22.34 -10.72 1.20
C THR A 215 -21.46 -10.41 2.41
N ALA A 216 -21.79 -11.00 3.56
CA ALA A 216 -21.01 -10.88 4.79
C ALA A 216 -20.78 -12.27 5.39
N TYR A 217 -19.53 -12.70 5.59
CA TYR A 217 -19.30 -13.91 6.37
C TYR A 217 -19.72 -13.72 7.83
N GLY A 218 -19.58 -12.51 8.39
CA GLY A 218 -20.15 -12.15 9.68
C GLY A 218 -21.66 -11.88 9.61
N ASN A 219 -22.10 -10.81 10.25
CA ASN A 219 -23.50 -10.39 10.35
C ASN A 219 -23.78 -9.15 9.49
N VAL A 220 -25.06 -8.92 9.16
CA VAL A 220 -25.52 -7.65 8.57
C VAL A 220 -26.12 -6.79 9.68
N VAL A 221 -25.53 -5.63 9.95
CA VAL A 221 -25.86 -4.74 11.06
C VAL A 221 -26.46 -3.43 10.52
N ARG A 222 -27.56 -2.99 11.11
CA ARG A 222 -28.26 -1.73 10.76
C ARG A 222 -28.36 -0.74 11.92
N THR A 223 -28.48 -1.24 13.15
CA THR A 223 -28.91 -0.44 14.31
C THR A 223 -27.77 0.14 15.15
N VAL A 224 -26.57 -0.41 15.07
CA VAL A 224 -25.42 -0.06 15.92
C VAL A 224 -24.16 0.04 15.07
N LEU A 225 -23.38 1.09 15.28
CA LEU A 225 -22.07 1.30 14.66
C LEU A 225 -20.99 0.40 15.32
N PRO A 226 -19.85 0.13 14.65
CA PRO A 226 -18.77 -0.67 15.24
C PRO A 226 -18.18 -0.09 16.54
N ASN A 227 -18.30 1.23 16.74
CA ASN A 227 -17.87 1.91 17.97
C ASN A 227 -18.90 1.82 19.11
N GLY A 228 -20.02 1.12 18.91
CA GLY A 228 -21.07 0.89 19.90
C GLY A 228 -22.17 1.96 19.94
N LEU A 229 -22.06 3.03 19.16
CA LEU A 229 -23.10 4.05 19.08
C LEU A 229 -24.33 3.57 18.29
N ALA A 230 -25.52 4.07 18.67
CA ALA A 230 -26.75 3.76 17.94
C ALA A 230 -26.80 4.51 16.60
N ALA A 231 -27.05 3.80 15.50
CA ALA A 231 -27.07 4.38 14.15
C ALA A 231 -28.12 5.49 14.02
N ALA A 232 -29.34 5.26 14.50
CA ALA A 232 -30.45 6.22 14.42
C ALA A 232 -30.19 7.52 15.20
N ALA A 233 -29.38 7.49 16.26
CA ALA A 233 -29.03 8.68 17.04
C ALA A 233 -27.91 9.51 16.41
N ASN A 234 -27.15 8.94 15.46
CA ASN A 234 -25.92 9.52 14.93
C ASN A 234 -25.99 9.74 13.40
N ASN A 235 -27.15 10.20 12.93
CA ASN A 235 -27.39 10.53 11.52
C ASN A 235 -27.14 9.36 10.53
N ASP A 236 -27.20 8.10 10.97
CA ASP A 236 -26.83 6.95 10.12
C ASP A 236 -28.05 6.10 9.70
N ASN A 237 -29.17 6.77 9.41
CA ASN A 237 -30.47 6.14 9.16
C ASN A 237 -31.15 6.60 7.85
N GLY A 238 -30.39 7.06 6.86
CA GLY A 238 -30.95 7.33 5.54
C GLY A 238 -31.29 6.06 4.75
N GLN A 239 -31.54 6.22 3.45
CA GLN A 239 -32.03 5.13 2.61
C GLN A 239 -30.89 4.29 2.03
N VAL A 240 -30.89 2.99 2.30
CA VAL A 240 -29.97 2.03 1.68
C VAL A 240 -30.75 1.15 0.71
N LEU A 241 -30.55 1.35 -0.58
CA LEU A 241 -31.24 0.64 -1.67
C LEU A 241 -30.42 -0.56 -2.15
N ILE A 242 -31.05 -1.73 -2.22
CA ILE A 242 -30.45 -3.00 -2.60
C ILE A 242 -31.30 -3.67 -3.69
N PRO A 243 -30.68 -4.29 -4.71
CA PRO A 243 -31.40 -4.97 -5.77
C PRO A 243 -32.08 -6.25 -5.25
N LYS A 244 -33.20 -6.63 -5.86
CA LYS A 244 -33.87 -7.93 -5.64
C LYS A 244 -33.58 -8.94 -6.75
N ALA A 245 -32.94 -8.49 -7.82
CA ALA A 245 -32.49 -9.27 -8.96
C ALA A 245 -31.32 -8.54 -9.62
N THR A 246 -30.55 -9.23 -10.45
CA THR A 246 -29.49 -8.62 -11.28
C THR A 246 -30.04 -7.40 -12.03
N GLN A 247 -29.30 -6.29 -12.03
CA GLN A 247 -29.70 -5.00 -12.64
C GLN A 247 -30.97 -4.38 -12.05
N GLY A 248 -31.38 -4.80 -10.84
CA GLY A 248 -32.64 -4.38 -10.22
C GLY A 248 -32.69 -2.91 -9.80
N CYS A 249 -31.53 -2.30 -9.48
CA CYS A 249 -31.41 -0.90 -9.06
C CYS A 249 -30.88 0.02 -10.17
N ASP A 250 -30.71 -0.48 -11.39
CA ASP A 250 -30.13 0.27 -12.49
C ASP A 250 -31.08 1.37 -13.00
N LEU A 251 -30.51 2.54 -13.28
CA LEU A 251 -31.22 3.64 -13.89
C LEU A 251 -31.55 3.35 -15.37
N PRO A 252 -32.62 3.94 -15.93
CA PRO A 252 -33.53 4.92 -15.32
C PRO A 252 -34.73 4.31 -14.57
N ALA A 253 -34.95 2.99 -14.67
CA ALA A 253 -36.21 2.37 -14.29
C ALA A 253 -36.23 1.76 -12.87
N ARG A 254 -35.06 1.43 -12.28
CA ARG A 254 -34.91 0.72 -10.99
C ARG A 254 -35.94 -0.41 -10.81
N PRO A 255 -36.06 -1.34 -11.76
CA PRO A 255 -37.22 -2.22 -11.92
C PRO A 255 -37.43 -3.20 -10.76
N SER A 256 -36.40 -3.44 -9.93
CA SER A 256 -36.43 -4.39 -8.83
C SER A 256 -35.51 -3.96 -7.67
N CYS A 257 -35.70 -2.73 -7.17
CA CYS A 257 -34.89 -2.13 -6.11
C CYS A 257 -35.70 -1.94 -4.82
N ARG A 258 -35.10 -2.18 -3.64
CA ARG A 258 -35.79 -2.07 -2.34
C ARG A 258 -34.88 -1.46 -1.27
N ALA A 259 -35.45 -0.58 -0.43
CA ALA A 259 -34.76 -0.07 0.76
C ALA A 259 -34.73 -1.09 1.90
N ILE A 260 -33.58 -1.29 2.54
CA ILE A 260 -33.46 -2.10 3.76
C ILE A 260 -33.81 -1.29 4.99
N ALA A 261 -34.82 -1.75 5.75
CA ALA A 261 -35.24 -1.06 6.96
C ALA A 261 -34.25 -1.28 8.12
N GLN A 262 -34.34 -0.45 9.15
CA GLN A 262 -33.46 -0.52 10.33
C GLN A 262 -33.58 -1.84 11.10
N ASN A 263 -34.78 -2.41 11.16
CA ASN A 263 -35.05 -3.68 11.83
C ASN A 263 -34.84 -4.91 10.92
N GLU A 264 -34.23 -4.74 9.75
CA GLU A 264 -34.01 -5.80 8.77
C GLU A 264 -32.55 -6.26 8.68
N GLY A 265 -31.72 -5.99 9.69
CA GLY A 265 -30.40 -6.62 9.82
C GLY A 265 -30.50 -8.12 10.16
N SER A 266 -29.40 -8.87 10.00
CA SER A 266 -29.33 -10.28 10.42
C SER A 266 -29.27 -10.43 11.93
N VAL A 267 -28.87 -9.36 12.63
CA VAL A 267 -28.95 -9.20 14.08
C VAL A 267 -29.89 -8.04 14.44
N VAL A 268 -30.49 -8.09 15.63
CA VAL A 268 -31.43 -7.05 16.10
C VAL A 268 -30.74 -5.84 16.78
N GLY A 269 -29.42 -5.90 16.93
CA GLY A 269 -28.61 -4.92 17.65
C GLY A 269 -27.17 -4.88 17.12
N ALA A 270 -26.19 -5.06 18.01
CA ALA A 270 -24.78 -5.10 17.67
C ALA A 270 -24.35 -6.46 17.05
N GLY A 271 -23.40 -6.39 16.10
CA GLY A 271 -22.72 -7.54 15.51
C GLY A 271 -21.70 -8.19 16.45
N GLY A 272 -20.68 -8.82 15.91
CA GLY A 272 -19.56 -9.43 16.63
C GLY A 272 -19.40 -10.93 16.37
N LYS A 273 -18.26 -11.47 16.82
CA LYS A 273 -17.96 -12.91 16.79
C LYS A 273 -17.67 -13.43 18.22
N PRO A 274 -18.63 -14.11 18.89
CA PRO A 274 -20.02 -14.31 18.48
C PRO A 274 -20.84 -13.01 18.48
N PRO A 275 -22.02 -12.98 17.83
CA PRO A 275 -22.89 -11.81 17.82
C PRO A 275 -23.21 -11.33 19.23
N GLN A 276 -23.09 -10.02 19.47
CA GLN A 276 -23.38 -9.42 20.78
C GLN A 276 -24.88 -9.28 21.05
N SER A 277 -25.70 -9.28 19.99
CA SER A 277 -27.16 -9.25 20.08
C SER A 277 -27.80 -10.48 19.46
N ALA A 278 -29.10 -10.67 19.71
CA ALA A 278 -29.84 -11.81 19.18
C ALA A 278 -29.92 -11.78 17.64
N GLN A 279 -29.91 -12.96 17.02
CA GLN A 279 -30.19 -13.12 15.60
C GLN A 279 -31.64 -12.71 15.30
N ASN A 280 -31.85 -12.11 14.13
CA ASN A 280 -33.17 -11.74 13.65
C ASN A 280 -33.88 -12.95 13.04
N ASN A 281 -34.93 -13.43 13.71
CA ASN A 281 -35.70 -14.60 13.26
C ASN A 281 -36.33 -14.42 11.86
N SER A 282 -36.52 -13.17 11.39
CA SER A 282 -37.08 -12.89 10.06
C SER A 282 -36.01 -12.87 8.95
N TRP A 283 -34.72 -12.90 9.30
CA TRP A 283 -33.63 -12.68 8.36
C TRP A 283 -33.60 -13.69 7.21
N GLN A 284 -33.86 -14.96 7.48
CA GLN A 284 -33.95 -16.00 6.44
C GLN A 284 -34.94 -15.63 5.33
N ASN A 285 -36.12 -15.11 5.70
CA ASN A 285 -37.12 -14.68 4.74
C ASN A 285 -36.76 -13.34 4.07
N ILE A 286 -36.14 -12.41 4.81
CA ILE A 286 -35.67 -11.12 4.27
C ILE A 286 -34.58 -11.34 3.21
N SER A 287 -33.57 -12.13 3.53
CA SER A 287 -32.42 -12.43 2.67
C SER A 287 -32.82 -13.30 1.47
N LEU A 288 -33.40 -14.49 1.70
CA LEU A 288 -33.61 -15.50 0.67
C LEU A 288 -35.00 -15.44 0.01
N GLY A 289 -35.97 -14.75 0.60
CA GLY A 289 -37.34 -14.71 0.10
C GLY A 289 -37.43 -13.99 -1.25
N VAL A 290 -38.08 -14.62 -2.23
CA VAL A 290 -38.28 -14.09 -3.59
C VAL A 290 -39.04 -12.75 -3.61
N SER A 291 -39.88 -12.51 -2.59
CA SER A 291 -40.60 -11.24 -2.42
C SER A 291 -39.74 -10.14 -1.80
N TYR A 292 -38.62 -10.50 -1.15
CA TYR A 292 -37.66 -9.61 -0.51
C TYR A 292 -36.39 -9.49 -1.37
N TYR A 293 -35.22 -9.87 -0.88
CA TYR A 293 -33.94 -9.67 -1.60
C TYR A 293 -33.52 -10.85 -2.47
N ASN A 294 -34.19 -12.00 -2.42
CA ASN A 294 -33.93 -13.14 -3.30
C ASN A 294 -32.43 -13.55 -3.36
N GLY A 295 -31.74 -13.46 -2.22
CA GLY A 295 -30.32 -13.79 -2.08
C GLY A 295 -29.34 -12.73 -2.61
N MET A 296 -29.81 -11.51 -2.91
CA MET A 296 -28.95 -10.38 -3.28
C MET A 296 -28.24 -9.74 -2.08
N ILE A 297 -28.72 -9.98 -0.85
CA ILE A 297 -27.96 -9.76 0.38
C ILE A 297 -27.92 -11.05 1.19
N LYS A 298 -26.73 -11.49 1.61
CA LYS A 298 -26.56 -12.70 2.42
C LYS A 298 -25.56 -12.50 3.54
N ASP A 299 -25.72 -13.27 4.61
CA ASP A 299 -24.78 -13.37 5.72
C ASP A 299 -24.36 -14.84 5.95
N ALA A 300 -23.38 -15.08 6.84
CA ALA A 300 -23.07 -16.42 7.30
C ALA A 300 -23.01 -16.58 8.83
N ASN A 301 -23.22 -15.51 9.61
CA ASN A 301 -23.10 -15.53 11.08
C ASN A 301 -21.79 -16.20 11.54
N TYR A 302 -20.67 -15.89 10.87
CA TYR A 302 -19.36 -16.52 11.04
C TYR A 302 -19.36 -18.05 10.91
N GLY A 303 -20.25 -18.60 10.08
CA GLY A 303 -20.45 -20.04 9.88
C GLY A 303 -21.34 -20.72 10.91
N ASN A 304 -21.92 -19.97 11.86
CA ASN A 304 -22.84 -20.50 12.87
C ASN A 304 -24.28 -20.62 12.32
N PRO A 305 -25.16 -21.41 12.98
CA PRO A 305 -26.57 -21.47 12.62
C PRO A 305 -27.24 -20.09 12.58
N GLY A 306 -28.17 -19.89 11.64
CA GLY A 306 -28.90 -18.63 11.45
C GLY A 306 -28.47 -17.84 10.22
N GLY A 307 -27.25 -18.08 9.70
CA GLY A 307 -26.77 -17.46 8.46
C GLY A 307 -27.48 -17.92 7.18
N THR A 308 -27.37 -17.13 6.12
CA THR A 308 -28.06 -17.31 4.83
C THR A 308 -27.13 -17.73 3.68
N GLY A 309 -25.92 -18.18 4.03
CA GLY A 309 -25.02 -18.95 3.18
C GLY A 309 -23.93 -18.14 2.48
N ALA A 310 -23.49 -16.98 2.99
CA ALA A 310 -22.23 -16.38 2.54
C ALA A 310 -21.02 -17.25 2.94
N VAL A 311 -19.86 -17.05 2.31
CA VAL A 311 -18.63 -17.83 2.55
C VAL A 311 -17.47 -16.92 2.96
N ASN A 312 -16.51 -17.45 3.71
CA ASN A 312 -15.29 -16.75 4.08
C ASN A 312 -14.27 -16.84 2.93
N LEU A 313 -13.74 -15.71 2.47
CA LEU A 313 -12.80 -15.64 1.35
C LEU A 313 -11.41 -15.26 1.83
N SER A 314 -10.47 -16.20 1.85
CA SER A 314 -9.10 -15.94 2.32
C SER A 314 -8.08 -16.11 1.20
N LEU A 315 -6.97 -15.38 1.32
CA LEU A 315 -5.79 -15.60 0.48
C LEU A 315 -5.16 -16.97 0.83
N PRO A 316 -4.65 -17.71 -0.16
CA PRO A 316 -4.22 -19.09 0.06
C PRO A 316 -3.10 -19.21 1.10
N PHE A 317 -2.14 -18.28 1.15
CA PHE A 317 -1.01 -18.39 2.08
C PHE A 317 -1.32 -17.94 3.51
N VAL A 318 -2.51 -17.36 3.78
CA VAL A 318 -2.90 -16.90 5.11
C VAL A 318 -3.14 -18.14 5.97
N THR A 319 -2.27 -18.38 6.93
CA THR A 319 -2.29 -19.54 7.84
C THR A 319 -1.51 -19.20 9.12
N GLY A 320 -2.12 -19.38 10.29
CA GLY A 320 -1.40 -19.23 11.57
C GLY A 320 -0.71 -17.87 11.71
N THR A 321 0.62 -17.84 11.56
CA THR A 321 1.48 -16.64 11.65
C THR A 321 1.65 -15.87 10.33
N ASN A 322 1.15 -16.39 9.21
CA ASN A 322 1.19 -15.70 7.92
C ASN A 322 -0.09 -14.87 7.75
N PHE A 323 0.05 -13.55 7.81
CA PHE A 323 -1.05 -12.59 7.65
C PHE A 323 -1.08 -12.00 6.23
N ALA A 324 -2.24 -11.48 5.81
CA ALA A 324 -2.44 -10.96 4.46
C ALA A 324 -1.51 -9.78 4.10
N TYR A 325 -1.15 -8.93 5.08
CA TYR A 325 -0.22 -7.80 4.85
C TYR A 325 1.19 -8.24 4.42
N GLN A 326 1.54 -9.52 4.57
CA GLN A 326 2.84 -10.02 4.10
C GLN A 326 3.00 -9.89 2.58
N ILE A 327 1.94 -9.82 1.77
CA ILE A 327 2.05 -9.68 0.31
C ILE A 327 2.79 -8.42 -0.14
N ILE A 328 2.68 -7.34 0.64
CA ILE A 328 3.35 -6.07 0.34
C ILE A 328 4.73 -5.97 0.99
N ARG A 329 5.15 -6.92 1.83
CA ARG A 329 6.41 -6.86 2.58
C ARG A 329 7.58 -7.49 1.81
N ARG A 330 8.81 -7.02 2.08
CA ARG A 330 10.04 -7.72 1.64
C ARG A 330 10.07 -9.12 2.27
N PRO A 331 10.59 -10.14 1.56
CA PRO A 331 10.75 -11.47 2.14
C PRO A 331 11.74 -11.43 3.31
N PRO A 332 11.47 -12.11 4.44
CA PRO A 332 12.45 -12.28 5.50
C PRO A 332 13.60 -13.17 5.02
N ALA A 333 14.75 -13.07 5.71
CA ALA A 333 15.93 -13.86 5.38
C ALA A 333 15.61 -15.37 5.44
N GLY A 334 15.92 -16.09 4.35
CA GLY A 334 15.69 -17.53 4.24
C GLY A 334 14.31 -17.96 3.73
N GLU A 335 13.37 -17.03 3.50
CA GLU A 335 12.10 -17.38 2.86
C GLU A 335 12.33 -17.82 1.41
N SER A 336 11.79 -18.98 1.03
CA SER A 336 11.84 -19.45 -0.35
C SER A 336 10.86 -18.65 -1.22
N PRO A 337 11.30 -18.09 -2.38
CA PRO A 337 10.41 -17.42 -3.32
C PRO A 337 9.37 -18.37 -3.94
N ASN A 338 9.58 -19.69 -3.83
CA ASN A 338 8.69 -20.72 -4.33
C ASN A 338 7.69 -21.23 -3.26
N SER A 339 7.72 -20.69 -2.04
CA SER A 339 6.67 -20.95 -1.03
C SER A 339 5.35 -20.29 -1.43
N PRO A 340 4.18 -20.72 -0.89
CA PRO A 340 2.91 -20.06 -1.18
C PRO A 340 2.90 -18.56 -0.88
N LEU A 341 3.50 -18.14 0.25
CA LEU A 341 3.66 -16.73 0.59
C LEU A 341 4.67 -16.06 -0.35
N GLY A 342 5.83 -16.67 -0.57
CA GLY A 342 6.86 -16.13 -1.46
C GLY A 342 6.34 -15.83 -2.87
N GLN A 343 5.55 -16.73 -3.46
CA GLN A 343 4.94 -16.53 -4.78
C GLN A 343 3.87 -15.43 -4.79
N SER A 344 3.27 -15.12 -3.63
CA SER A 344 2.23 -14.11 -3.48
C SER A 344 2.77 -12.72 -3.14
N ARG A 345 4.05 -12.61 -2.75
CA ARG A 345 4.68 -11.31 -2.47
C ARG A 345 4.84 -10.50 -3.76
N LEU A 346 4.37 -9.26 -3.75
CA LEU A 346 4.58 -8.31 -4.84
C LEU A 346 6.08 -8.10 -5.10
N TYR A 347 6.92 -8.18 -4.07
CA TYR A 347 8.38 -8.19 -4.23
C TYR A 347 8.84 -9.26 -5.23
N ASN A 348 8.32 -10.48 -5.16
CA ASN A 348 8.71 -11.59 -6.05
C ASN A 348 7.97 -11.56 -7.40
N GLN A 349 6.79 -10.93 -7.45
CA GLN A 349 6.03 -10.74 -8.70
C GLN A 349 6.51 -9.54 -9.52
N ALA A 350 7.25 -8.63 -8.91
CA ALA A 350 7.75 -7.39 -9.51
C ALA A 350 8.59 -7.62 -10.77
N GLN A 351 8.48 -6.67 -11.70
CA GLN A 351 9.37 -6.51 -12.84
C GLN A 351 10.45 -5.45 -12.56
N VAL A 352 10.13 -4.48 -11.71
CA VAL A 352 11.07 -3.44 -11.25
C VAL A 352 10.94 -3.31 -9.74
N ARG A 353 12.06 -3.19 -9.04
CA ARG A 353 12.08 -2.94 -7.59
C ARG A 353 12.88 -1.68 -7.29
N VAL A 354 12.32 -0.85 -6.42
CA VAL A 354 12.95 0.35 -5.85
C VAL A 354 13.09 0.13 -4.36
N LEU A 355 14.33 -0.04 -3.88
CA LEU A 355 14.63 -0.41 -2.52
C LEU A 355 15.51 0.66 -1.88
N LEU A 356 15.07 1.18 -0.73
CA LEU A 356 15.84 2.10 0.10
C LEU A 356 16.04 1.51 1.50
N SER A 357 17.24 1.68 2.08
CA SER A 357 17.55 1.31 3.47
C SER A 357 18.77 2.08 3.99
N ASP A 358 18.92 2.19 5.31
CA ASP A 358 20.11 2.74 5.97
C ASP A 358 21.32 1.82 5.86
N ASP A 359 21.12 0.50 5.75
CA ASP A 359 22.18 -0.50 5.67
C ASP A 359 22.16 -1.19 4.29
N PRO A 360 23.27 -1.16 3.52
CA PRO A 360 23.31 -1.78 2.19
C PRO A 360 23.17 -3.31 2.25
N THR A 361 23.44 -3.95 3.39
CA THR A 361 23.29 -5.41 3.55
C THR A 361 21.82 -5.85 3.56
N GLU A 362 20.88 -4.93 3.79
CA GLU A 362 19.44 -5.18 3.71
C GLU A 362 18.90 -5.23 2.26
N MET A 363 19.76 -5.01 1.27
CA MET A 363 19.44 -5.13 -0.15
C MET A 363 19.50 -6.61 -0.58
N LEU A 364 18.45 -7.37 -0.25
CA LEU A 364 18.38 -8.84 -0.33
C LEU A 364 18.84 -9.46 -1.67
N SER A 365 18.65 -8.78 -2.79
CA SER A 365 19.03 -9.25 -4.13
C SER A 365 20.53 -9.11 -4.41
N ASN A 366 21.23 -8.19 -3.73
CA ASN A 366 22.68 -8.02 -3.82
C ASN A 366 23.26 -7.37 -2.54
N PRO A 367 23.29 -8.11 -1.41
CA PRO A 367 23.66 -7.54 -0.11
C PRO A 367 25.14 -7.12 -0.02
N ASN A 368 25.98 -7.60 -0.94
CA ASN A 368 27.41 -7.27 -1.00
C ASN A 368 27.74 -6.20 -2.05
N ASN A 369 26.73 -5.62 -2.72
CA ASN A 369 26.88 -4.61 -3.76
C ASN A 369 27.94 -4.98 -4.83
N THR A 370 27.94 -6.22 -5.30
CA THR A 370 28.96 -6.75 -6.22
C THR A 370 28.97 -6.06 -7.60
N ASP A 371 27.86 -5.45 -7.99
CA ASP A 371 27.66 -4.73 -9.25
C ASP A 371 27.86 -3.21 -9.12
N GLY A 372 28.08 -2.70 -7.90
CA GLY A 372 28.18 -1.27 -7.63
C GLY A 372 26.89 -0.49 -7.85
N GLN A 373 25.72 -1.16 -7.97
CA GLN A 373 24.42 -0.53 -8.23
C GLN A 373 23.65 -0.18 -6.95
N THR A 374 24.16 -0.50 -5.77
CA THR A 374 23.64 0.02 -4.50
C THR A 374 24.37 1.34 -4.18
N ILE A 375 23.68 2.46 -4.37
CA ILE A 375 24.25 3.81 -4.30
C ILE A 375 23.85 4.50 -3.00
N ARG A 376 24.83 5.06 -2.29
CA ARG A 376 24.55 5.93 -1.14
C ARG A 376 24.09 7.30 -1.62
N LEU A 377 22.96 7.78 -1.09
CA LEU A 377 22.31 9.04 -1.47
C LEU A 377 22.94 10.25 -0.78
N ALA A 378 24.27 10.37 -0.83
CA ALA A 378 25.02 11.45 -0.20
C ALA A 378 26.21 11.87 -1.07
N ASN A 379 26.64 13.13 -0.93
CA ASN A 379 27.77 13.69 -1.70
C ASN A 379 29.12 13.23 -1.14
N ILE A 380 29.37 11.92 -1.15
CA ILE A 380 30.59 11.27 -0.68
C ILE A 380 30.99 10.11 -1.60
N GLY A 381 32.21 9.61 -1.43
CA GLY A 381 32.71 8.48 -2.22
C GLY A 381 32.70 8.77 -3.72
N PRO A 382 32.21 7.84 -4.57
CA PRO A 382 32.14 8.04 -6.02
C PRO A 382 31.31 9.25 -6.48
N TYR A 383 30.33 9.67 -5.67
CA TYR A 383 29.45 10.81 -5.95
C TYR A 383 29.77 12.03 -5.07
N ALA A 384 31.00 12.13 -4.56
CA ALA A 384 31.46 13.31 -3.82
C ALA A 384 31.26 14.62 -4.59
N TYR A 385 31.22 14.57 -5.92
CA TYR A 385 31.03 15.74 -6.78
C TYR A 385 29.70 15.70 -7.53
N GLY A 386 28.67 15.14 -6.92
CA GLY A 386 27.34 15.01 -7.51
C GLY A 386 27.24 13.89 -8.54
N VAL A 387 26.02 13.70 -9.06
CA VAL A 387 25.71 12.72 -10.09
C VAL A 387 25.55 13.45 -11.42
N GLN A 388 26.13 12.93 -12.49
CA GLN A 388 25.84 13.42 -13.83
C GLN A 388 24.39 13.11 -14.20
N THR A 389 23.59 14.13 -14.52
CA THR A 389 22.14 13.97 -14.77
C THR A 389 21.72 14.47 -16.15
N SER A 390 20.50 14.11 -16.56
CA SER A 390 19.82 14.77 -17.68
C SER A 390 19.55 16.23 -17.34
N ILE A 391 19.60 17.09 -18.35
CA ILE A 391 19.39 18.53 -18.21
C ILE A 391 18.30 19.03 -19.17
N PRO A 392 17.62 20.14 -18.84
CA PRO A 392 16.78 20.85 -19.79
C PRO A 392 17.61 21.37 -20.98
N ALA A 393 16.96 21.52 -22.13
CA ALA A 393 17.60 22.11 -23.31
C ALA A 393 17.96 23.59 -23.08
N GLY A 394 19.05 24.05 -23.69
CA GLY A 394 19.43 25.48 -23.71
C GLY A 394 20.38 25.95 -22.60
N LEU A 395 20.93 25.04 -21.78
CA LEU A 395 22.03 25.38 -20.87
C LEU A 395 23.34 25.68 -21.63
N PRO A 396 24.24 26.50 -21.07
CA PRO A 396 25.50 26.88 -21.73
C PRO A 396 26.43 25.68 -22.00
N GLY A 397 27.42 25.86 -22.87
CA GLY A 397 28.47 24.85 -23.03
C GLY A 397 29.44 24.88 -21.85
N LEU A 398 29.77 23.72 -21.27
CA LEU A 398 30.84 23.60 -20.27
C LEU A 398 32.22 23.49 -20.92
N GLY A 399 33.29 23.77 -20.17
CA GLY A 399 34.66 23.57 -20.61
C GLY A 399 34.97 22.10 -20.95
N THR A 400 36.06 21.84 -21.68
CA THR A 400 36.46 20.49 -22.11
C THR A 400 36.52 19.51 -20.93
N GLY A 401 35.67 18.48 -20.93
CA GLY A 401 35.58 17.47 -19.86
C GLY A 401 34.56 17.76 -18.77
N GLY A 402 33.95 18.95 -18.78
CA GLY A 402 32.85 19.37 -17.91
C GLY A 402 31.55 18.65 -18.20
N LYS A 403 30.85 18.28 -17.13
CA LYS A 403 29.51 17.70 -17.18
C LYS A 403 28.63 18.32 -16.11
N TYR A 404 27.36 18.51 -16.45
CA TYR A 404 26.37 18.96 -15.50
C TYR A 404 26.09 17.87 -14.46
N VAL A 405 26.19 18.26 -13.19
CA VAL A 405 25.92 17.37 -12.06
C VAL A 405 24.86 17.94 -11.15
N THR A 406 24.00 17.06 -10.64
CA THR A 406 23.05 17.35 -9.57
C THR A 406 23.61 16.79 -8.26
N TYR A 407 23.61 17.60 -7.21
CA TYR A 407 24.06 17.20 -5.87
C TYR A 407 22.89 16.71 -5.02
N PHE A 408 23.15 15.74 -4.14
CA PHE A 408 22.20 15.35 -3.10
C PHE A 408 22.03 16.48 -2.07
N ALA A 409 20.81 16.64 -1.57
CA ALA A 409 20.48 17.68 -0.61
C ALA A 409 21.39 17.64 0.63
N THR A 410 22.09 18.75 0.86
CA THR A 410 23.02 18.93 1.97
C THR A 410 22.64 20.21 2.70
N ALA A 411 22.72 20.17 4.02
CA ALA A 411 22.51 21.31 4.89
C ALA A 411 23.85 21.92 5.32
N SER A 412 23.83 23.21 5.65
CA SER A 412 25.02 23.93 6.12
C SER A 412 24.65 25.01 7.12
N THR A 413 25.52 25.22 8.10
CA THR A 413 25.53 26.38 8.99
C THR A 413 26.01 27.66 8.28
N ALA A 414 25.67 27.87 7.01
CA ALA A 414 26.14 29.02 6.24
C ALA A 414 25.06 29.68 5.40
N MET A 415 23.88 29.07 5.31
CA MET A 415 22.78 29.52 4.44
C MET A 415 21.80 30.39 5.23
N PRO A 416 21.60 31.67 4.85
CA PRO A 416 20.63 32.55 5.52
C PRO A 416 19.21 32.42 4.96
N ASP A 417 18.20 32.81 5.77
CA ASP A 417 16.80 32.95 5.33
C ASP A 417 16.60 34.27 4.58
N ALA A 418 16.07 34.23 3.36
CA ALA A 418 15.81 35.44 2.57
C ALA A 418 14.48 36.15 2.93
N THR A 419 13.57 35.52 3.72
CA THR A 419 12.26 36.07 4.10
C THR A 419 12.35 37.36 4.91
N GLN A 420 13.40 37.51 5.72
CA GLN A 420 13.60 38.70 6.56
C GLN A 420 14.05 39.93 5.77
N PHE A 421 14.35 39.75 4.48
CA PHE A 421 14.83 40.80 3.59
C PHE A 421 13.71 41.33 2.67
N ALA A 422 12.45 41.25 3.14
CA ALA A 422 11.19 41.52 2.43
C ALA A 422 11.01 42.93 1.81
N THR A 423 12.03 43.79 1.80
CA THR A 423 11.98 45.09 1.12
C THR A 423 13.12 45.18 0.11
N ALA A 424 12.79 45.41 -1.16
CA ALA A 424 13.70 45.66 -2.29
C ALA A 424 14.56 46.95 -2.16
N GLY A 425 14.83 47.38 -0.93
CA GLY A 425 15.38 48.68 -0.59
C GLY A 425 16.30 48.64 0.63
N TYR A 426 17.09 47.57 0.81
CA TYR A 426 18.25 47.66 1.70
C TYR A 426 19.24 48.67 1.09
N ALA A 427 19.00 49.94 1.36
CA ALA A 427 19.97 50.98 1.11
C ALA A 427 21.23 50.60 1.89
N CYS A 428 22.39 50.74 1.26
CA CYS A 428 23.65 50.89 1.96
C CYS A 428 23.58 52.19 2.79
N GLY A 429 22.78 52.21 3.85
CA GLY A 429 22.59 53.34 4.74
C GLY A 429 23.92 53.63 5.42
N GLY A 430 24.45 54.82 5.19
CA GLY A 430 25.85 55.16 5.44
C GLY A 430 26.37 54.68 6.79
N VAL A 431 27.36 53.78 6.76
CA VAL A 431 28.16 53.43 7.93
C VAL A 431 29.60 53.90 7.68
N PRO A 432 30.07 54.93 8.38
CA PRO A 432 31.48 55.13 8.61
C PRO A 432 31.99 53.99 9.50
N ASN A 433 32.89 53.17 8.98
CA ASN A 433 33.90 52.43 9.73
C ASN A 433 33.49 51.40 10.82
N ASN A 434 32.30 50.77 10.76
CA ASN A 434 32.01 49.66 11.68
C ASN A 434 31.31 48.46 10.98
N PRO A 435 32.01 47.33 10.71
CA PRO A 435 31.45 46.17 10.00
C PRO A 435 30.45 45.32 10.81
N GLY A 436 30.10 45.71 12.04
CA GLY A 436 29.38 44.85 12.99
C GLY A 436 27.87 45.06 13.14
N ALA A 437 27.22 45.92 12.34
CA ALA A 437 25.88 46.43 12.67
C ALA A 437 24.74 46.01 11.72
N ILE A 438 24.83 44.87 11.04
CA ILE A 438 23.72 44.34 10.23
C ILE A 438 23.32 42.96 10.78
N LEU A 439 22.58 42.96 11.89
CA LEU A 439 21.83 41.81 12.36
C LEU A 439 20.37 42.27 12.57
N PRO A 440 19.37 41.60 11.98
CA PRO A 440 17.97 41.90 12.26
C PRO A 440 17.70 41.58 13.75
N THR A 441 17.39 42.61 14.53
CA THR A 441 17.08 42.55 15.97
C THR A 441 15.60 42.24 16.24
N GLY A 442 14.97 41.39 15.42
CA GLY A 442 13.63 40.86 15.64
C GLY A 442 13.66 39.35 15.54
N GLY A 443 13.19 38.65 16.57
CA GLY A 443 13.22 37.18 16.68
C GLY A 443 12.28 36.44 15.71
N GLY A 444 12.38 36.71 14.41
CA GLY A 444 12.00 35.79 13.34
C GLY A 444 13.19 34.87 13.06
N GLY A 445 12.94 33.59 12.80
CA GLY A 445 13.97 32.57 12.68
C GLY A 445 14.91 32.79 11.51
N LEU A 446 16.18 32.45 11.72
CA LEU A 446 17.16 32.27 10.67
C LEU A 446 16.94 30.88 10.01
N ASP A 447 17.20 30.71 8.71
CA ASP A 447 17.00 29.46 7.94
C ASP A 447 18.18 28.50 8.09
N TRP A 448 18.42 28.06 9.32
CA TRP A 448 19.38 26.99 9.59
C TRP A 448 18.57 25.69 9.62
N PRO A 449 18.73 24.76 8.66
CA PRO A 449 18.42 23.37 8.95
C PRO A 449 19.13 22.99 10.26
N PHE A 450 18.51 22.14 11.07
CA PHE A 450 19.08 21.80 12.37
C PHE A 450 20.09 20.67 12.21
N ALA A 451 21.29 20.90 12.73
CA ALA A 451 22.31 19.87 12.76
C ALA A 451 21.89 18.75 13.75
N PRO A 452 22.02 17.48 13.36
CA PRO A 452 21.57 16.35 14.18
C PRO A 452 22.43 16.17 15.44
N ILE A 453 21.80 15.89 16.58
CA ILE A 453 22.48 15.83 17.89
C ILE A 453 23.14 14.46 18.11
N ALA A 454 24.47 14.40 18.15
CA ALA A 454 25.23 13.16 18.34
C ALA A 454 25.04 12.48 19.71
N SER A 455 24.67 13.23 20.78
CA SER A 455 24.60 12.69 22.15
C SER A 455 23.27 12.03 22.53
N THR A 456 22.27 12.03 21.64
CA THR A 456 20.94 11.45 21.90
C THR A 456 20.56 10.35 20.91
N VAL A 457 21.47 9.99 20.01
CA VAL A 457 21.32 8.86 19.08
C VAL A 457 21.36 7.58 19.92
N PRO A 458 20.28 6.80 20.02
CA PRO A 458 20.34 5.51 20.69
C PRO A 458 21.31 4.59 19.93
N ASN A 459 22.05 3.75 20.66
CA ASN A 459 23.01 2.77 20.10
C ASN A 459 22.37 1.72 19.16
N THR A 460 21.08 1.87 18.83
CA THR A 460 20.29 1.02 17.95
C THR A 460 20.32 1.46 16.48
N LEU A 461 20.86 2.65 16.18
CA LEU A 461 21.09 3.05 14.79
C LEU A 461 22.35 2.36 14.24
N PRO A 462 22.31 1.76 13.04
CA PRO A 462 23.45 1.06 12.46
C PRO A 462 24.66 2.00 12.34
N GLY A 463 25.90 1.48 12.45
CA GLY A 463 27.12 2.32 12.40
C GLY A 463 27.33 3.11 11.10
N ASN A 464 26.53 2.82 10.07
CA ASN A 464 26.46 3.52 8.79
C ASN A 464 25.21 4.39 8.63
N ALA A 465 24.43 4.57 9.70
CA ALA A 465 23.26 5.44 9.73
C ALA A 465 23.62 6.86 9.24
N PRO A 466 22.65 7.61 8.69
CA PRO A 466 22.87 8.98 8.26
C PRO A 466 23.55 9.76 9.39
N ILE A 467 24.41 10.72 9.05
CA ILE A 467 25.24 11.53 9.96
C ILE A 467 26.67 10.99 10.13
N ILE A 468 27.42 10.97 9.02
CA ILE A 468 28.88 11.12 9.09
C ILE A 468 29.17 12.61 8.98
N THR A 469 29.55 13.25 10.09
CA THR A 469 30.27 14.53 10.00
C THR A 469 31.71 14.22 9.58
N ASN A 470 32.32 15.08 8.76
CA ASN A 470 33.74 14.96 8.43
C ASN A 470 34.68 15.31 9.61
N ASN A 471 34.19 15.36 10.86
CA ASN A 471 35.02 15.68 12.02
C ASN A 471 34.45 15.13 13.36
N PRO A 472 34.96 14.00 13.89
CA PRO A 472 34.55 13.46 15.18
C PRO A 472 35.07 14.26 16.40
N THR A 473 35.92 15.28 16.18
CA THR A 473 36.58 16.07 17.24
C THR A 473 35.86 17.37 17.58
N LEU A 474 34.90 17.77 16.75
CA LEU A 474 34.03 18.92 17.00
C LEU A 474 32.67 18.39 17.42
N GLY A 475 32.47 18.24 18.74
CA GLY A 475 31.13 18.10 19.28
C GLY A 475 30.25 19.18 18.65
N LEU A 476 29.05 18.80 18.18
CA LEU A 476 28.09 19.72 17.57
C LEU A 476 27.98 20.97 18.44
N THR A 477 28.63 22.05 17.99
CA THR A 477 28.50 23.33 18.65
C THR A 477 27.19 23.89 18.13
N VAL A 478 26.17 23.65 18.94
CA VAL A 478 24.91 24.36 19.06
C VAL A 478 24.96 25.78 18.48
N ALA A 479 24.10 26.04 17.50
CA ALA A 479 23.71 27.37 17.01
C ALA A 479 24.86 28.24 16.41
N PRO A 480 24.55 29.30 15.63
CA PRO A 480 25.47 30.43 15.56
C PRO A 480 25.79 30.88 16.99
N PRO A 481 27.00 31.39 17.28
CA PRO A 481 27.28 31.97 18.58
C PRO A 481 26.17 32.98 18.88
N GLN A 482 25.45 32.77 19.98
CA GLN A 482 24.58 33.79 20.55
C GLN A 482 25.33 35.11 20.52
N ALA A 483 24.63 36.20 20.15
CA ALA A 483 25.11 37.56 20.27
C ALA A 483 25.78 37.78 21.64
N GLY A 484 27.09 37.64 21.66
CA GLY A 484 27.89 37.51 22.86
C GLY A 484 29.30 37.87 22.47
N THR A 485 29.53 39.18 22.36
CA THR A 485 30.79 39.85 21.99
C THR A 485 31.40 39.31 20.70
N GLY A 486 31.28 40.08 19.61
CA GLY A 486 31.97 39.79 18.36
C GLY A 486 33.45 39.47 18.58
N PRO A 487 34.11 38.75 17.67
CA PRO A 487 35.55 38.54 17.77
C PRO A 487 36.18 39.91 17.98
N ALA A 488 36.92 40.07 19.07
CA ALA A 488 37.70 41.26 19.29
C ALA A 488 38.57 41.40 18.03
N ALA A 489 38.21 42.35 17.18
CA ALA A 489 39.11 42.79 16.13
C ALA A 489 40.34 43.26 16.90
N THR A 490 41.41 42.46 16.86
CA THR A 490 42.72 42.93 17.26
C THR A 490 43.04 44.04 16.28
N GLN A 491 42.62 45.26 16.62
CA GLN A 491 43.04 46.44 15.91
C GLN A 491 44.56 46.40 15.91
N CYS A 492 45.16 46.45 14.72
CA CYS A 492 46.49 46.99 14.59
C CYS A 492 46.42 48.39 15.20
N THR A 493 46.88 48.52 16.44
CA THR A 493 46.88 49.79 17.14
C THR A 493 47.84 50.73 16.40
N ASN A 494 47.36 51.96 16.23
CA ASN A 494 48.01 53.03 15.49
C ASN A 494 49.49 53.19 15.85
N GLY A 495 50.36 53.01 14.86
CA GLY A 495 51.78 53.35 14.91
C GLY A 495 52.56 52.68 13.77
N ASN A 496 53.08 53.49 12.85
CA ASN A 496 54.13 53.16 11.85
C ASN A 496 55.03 51.93 12.18
N PRO A 497 55.54 51.21 11.15
CA PRO A 497 54.92 50.13 10.37
C PRO A 497 55.50 48.73 10.71
N PRO A 498 54.89 47.63 10.24
CA PRO A 498 55.68 46.53 9.68
C PRO A 498 55.23 46.16 8.26
N VAL A 499 56.23 46.16 7.38
CA VAL A 499 56.20 45.76 5.98
C VAL A 499 55.56 44.37 5.82
N CYS A 500 54.49 44.26 5.03
CA CYS A 500 54.15 43.00 4.36
C CYS A 500 55.01 42.90 3.08
N PRO A 501 55.54 41.71 2.70
CA PRO A 501 56.53 41.60 1.65
C PRO A 501 55.95 42.06 0.30
N ALA A 502 56.45 43.20 -0.20
CA ALA A 502 56.35 43.53 -1.61
C ALA A 502 57.28 42.56 -2.34
N ASN A 503 56.73 41.60 -3.10
CA ASN A 503 57.32 40.94 -4.28
C ASN A 503 56.43 39.78 -4.83
N ASP A 504 55.09 39.90 -4.84
CA ASP A 504 54.25 39.08 -5.74
C ASP A 504 53.94 39.92 -7.00
N PRO A 505 54.38 39.51 -8.21
CA PRO A 505 54.22 40.27 -9.44
C PRO A 505 52.84 40.10 -10.11
N ARG A 506 51.85 39.49 -9.46
CA ARG A 506 50.47 39.48 -9.97
C ARG A 506 49.78 40.81 -9.67
N PRO A 507 49.39 41.62 -10.69
CA PRO A 507 48.53 42.75 -10.45
C PRO A 507 47.14 42.21 -10.08
N ASN A 508 46.58 42.74 -9.00
CA ASN A 508 45.16 42.63 -8.63
C ASN A 508 44.81 41.36 -7.82
N MET A 509 45.00 41.43 -6.50
CA MET A 509 44.02 41.06 -5.45
C MET A 509 44.76 40.89 -4.12
N ILE A 510 44.51 41.79 -3.15
CA ILE A 510 44.64 41.48 -1.73
C ILE A 510 43.29 41.75 -1.05
N PRO A 511 42.80 40.84 -0.19
CA PRO A 511 41.39 40.72 0.17
C PRO A 511 41.12 41.20 1.60
N TRP A 512 40.14 42.09 1.86
CA TRP A 512 39.69 42.28 3.23
C TRP A 512 38.20 42.62 3.40
N THR A 513 37.65 41.90 4.39
CA THR A 513 36.43 42.04 5.21
C THR A 513 35.07 41.74 4.58
N ASN A 514 34.64 40.50 4.85
CA ASN A 514 33.28 40.01 4.96
C ASN A 514 32.22 41.09 5.23
N VAL A 515 31.40 41.37 4.21
CA VAL A 515 29.95 41.48 4.46
C VAL A 515 29.47 40.14 5.04
N PRO A 516 28.46 40.11 5.93
CA PRO A 516 27.98 38.90 6.60
C PRO A 516 27.22 37.92 5.67
N PHE A 517 27.43 38.01 4.35
CA PHE A 517 26.97 37.04 3.37
C PHE A 517 28.19 36.16 2.99
N PRO A 518 28.33 34.96 3.55
CA PRO A 518 29.60 34.22 3.58
C PRO A 518 29.96 33.50 2.27
N ILE A 519 29.46 33.94 1.12
CA ILE A 519 29.67 33.25 -0.16
C ILE A 519 30.02 34.24 -1.27
N ASN A 520 31.24 34.76 -1.19
CA ASN A 520 31.84 35.43 -2.33
C ASN A 520 32.27 34.33 -3.32
N GLU A 521 31.68 34.32 -4.52
CA GLU A 521 31.93 33.38 -5.64
C GLU A 521 33.42 33.23 -6.01
N ALA A 522 34.29 34.11 -5.52
CA ALA A 522 35.69 34.21 -5.91
C ALA A 522 36.71 33.53 -4.98
N ASN A 523 36.30 32.98 -3.82
CA ASN A 523 37.26 32.31 -2.94
C ASN A 523 36.64 31.14 -2.14
N PRO A 524 36.77 29.88 -2.61
CA PRO A 524 36.31 28.69 -1.89
C PRO A 524 37.19 28.33 -0.67
N ALA A 525 38.25 29.11 -0.39
CA ALA A 525 39.17 28.83 0.71
C ALA A 525 38.79 29.60 1.98
N ALA A 526 38.32 28.83 2.97
CA ALA A 526 38.38 29.10 4.41
C ALA A 526 37.50 30.23 4.99
N SER A 527 36.34 29.83 5.52
CA SER A 527 35.89 30.34 6.82
C SER A 527 36.00 29.22 7.86
N PRO A 528 36.64 29.46 9.02
CA PRO A 528 36.70 28.48 10.10
C PRO A 528 35.33 28.43 10.80
N ALA A 529 34.48 27.43 10.50
CA ALA A 529 33.36 26.89 11.32
C ALA A 529 32.09 26.43 10.55
N GLN A 530 32.16 26.06 9.27
CA GLN A 530 30.97 25.51 8.59
C GLN A 530 30.83 24.00 8.85
N THR A 531 29.74 23.60 9.49
CA THR A 531 29.34 22.22 9.65
C THR A 531 28.29 21.90 8.59
N THR A 532 28.50 20.81 7.86
CA THR A 532 27.56 20.30 6.86
C THR A 532 27.07 18.92 7.26
N TRP A 533 25.84 18.60 6.87
CA TRP A 533 25.26 17.26 7.04
C TRP A 533 24.28 16.96 5.92
N ASN A 534 24.03 15.68 5.71
CA ASN A 534 23.15 15.20 4.66
C ASN A 534 21.68 15.42 5.06
N LEU A 535 20.87 15.93 4.12
CA LEU A 535 19.41 15.97 4.25
C LEU A 535 18.74 14.76 3.56
N LEU A 536 19.41 14.22 2.54
CA LEU A 536 19.16 12.90 1.99
C LEU A 536 20.34 11.98 2.31
N ASP A 537 20.08 10.76 2.76
CA ASP A 537 21.09 9.72 2.96
C ASP A 537 20.41 8.34 2.89
N GLY A 538 21.18 7.30 3.22
CA GLY A 538 20.80 5.90 3.03
C GLY A 538 21.23 5.38 1.66
N PHE A 539 20.91 4.14 1.38
CA PHE A 539 21.28 3.44 0.16
C PHE A 539 20.05 3.19 -0.70
N LEU A 540 20.18 3.47 -1.99
CA LEU A 540 19.21 3.19 -3.04
C LEU A 540 19.70 2.04 -3.90
N ARG A 541 18.82 1.09 -4.19
CA ARG A 541 18.97 0.12 -5.27
C ARG A 541 17.69 0.09 -6.10
N VAL A 542 17.84 0.33 -7.41
CA VAL A 542 16.82 0.05 -8.41
C VAL A 542 17.28 -1.13 -9.23
N GLU A 543 16.40 -2.11 -9.39
CA GLU A 543 16.68 -3.29 -10.19
C GLU A 543 15.50 -3.67 -11.09
N ALA A 544 15.83 -4.20 -12.25
CA ALA A 544 14.90 -4.60 -13.29
C ALA A 544 15.07 -6.11 -13.59
N LEU A 545 13.96 -6.79 -13.85
CA LEU A 545 13.96 -8.21 -14.21
C LEU A 545 14.14 -8.35 -15.72
N GLU A 546 15.36 -8.70 -16.14
CA GLU A 546 15.73 -8.94 -17.53
C GLU A 546 15.95 -10.44 -17.76
N ASN A 547 15.16 -11.05 -18.64
CA ASN A 547 15.29 -12.48 -19.02
C ASN A 547 15.37 -13.44 -17.81
N GLY A 548 14.70 -13.11 -16.71
CA GLY A 548 14.69 -13.88 -15.46
C GLY A 548 15.83 -13.56 -14.49
N ASN A 549 16.74 -12.64 -14.81
CA ASN A 549 17.82 -12.18 -13.93
C ASN A 549 17.58 -10.75 -13.47
N TRP A 550 17.94 -10.43 -12.23
CA TRP A 550 17.88 -9.07 -11.71
C TRP A 550 19.13 -8.30 -12.12
N VAL A 551 18.93 -7.17 -12.80
CA VAL A 551 20.00 -6.24 -13.21
C VAL A 551 19.80 -4.92 -12.49
N GLY A 552 20.85 -4.39 -11.87
CA GLY A 552 20.81 -3.08 -11.24
C GLY A 552 20.83 -1.95 -12.26
N VAL A 553 19.87 -1.03 -12.16
CA VAL A 553 19.69 0.13 -13.07
C VAL A 553 19.74 1.47 -12.32
N THR A 554 20.16 1.46 -11.05
CA THR A 554 20.23 2.64 -10.18
C THR A 554 21.01 3.79 -10.80
N THR A 555 22.17 3.51 -11.39
CA THR A 555 23.02 4.56 -11.98
C THR A 555 22.37 5.18 -13.22
N GLU A 556 21.63 4.39 -13.98
CA GLU A 556 20.89 4.89 -15.14
C GLU A 556 19.74 5.79 -14.70
N TRP A 557 18.95 5.35 -13.72
CA TRP A 557 17.83 6.13 -13.19
C TRP A 557 18.31 7.45 -12.57
N LEU A 558 19.36 7.42 -11.73
CA LEU A 558 19.97 8.64 -11.21
C LEU A 558 20.57 9.51 -12.32
N GLY A 559 21.07 8.91 -13.39
CA GLY A 559 21.57 9.61 -14.58
C GLY A 559 20.48 10.30 -15.40
N LEU A 560 19.23 9.84 -15.33
CA LEU A 560 18.07 10.57 -15.85
C LEU A 560 17.69 11.76 -14.95
N GLY A 561 18.20 11.79 -13.72
CA GLY A 561 18.01 12.86 -12.74
C GLY A 561 17.05 12.46 -11.62
N PHE A 562 17.03 13.27 -10.56
CA PHE A 562 16.35 12.93 -9.30
C PHE A 562 15.84 14.13 -8.51
N ALA A 563 15.79 15.31 -9.14
CA ALA A 563 15.32 16.54 -8.52
C ALA A 563 14.21 17.18 -9.36
N ARG A 564 13.35 17.96 -8.70
CA ARG A 564 12.28 18.73 -9.35
C ARG A 564 12.20 20.17 -8.87
N GLY A 565 11.39 20.99 -9.56
CA GLY A 565 11.00 22.32 -9.11
C GLY A 565 10.10 22.31 -7.87
N VAL A 566 9.49 23.44 -7.55
CA VAL A 566 8.60 23.57 -6.37
C VAL A 566 7.38 22.67 -6.49
N GLU A 567 6.83 22.58 -7.69
CA GLU A 567 5.68 21.73 -8.02
C GLU A 567 6.09 20.34 -8.49
N ALA A 568 5.21 19.36 -8.23
CA ALA A 568 5.32 18.03 -8.79
C ALA A 568 5.08 18.06 -10.32
N PRO A 569 5.79 17.22 -11.11
CA PRO A 569 5.54 17.15 -12.54
C PRO A 569 4.16 16.58 -12.84
N THR A 570 3.52 17.11 -13.88
CA THR A 570 2.21 16.69 -14.39
C THR A 570 2.22 16.30 -15.86
N VAL A 571 3.37 16.44 -16.52
CA VAL A 571 3.61 15.93 -17.88
C VAL A 571 5.03 15.37 -18.01
N PRO A 572 5.24 14.35 -18.85
CA PRO A 572 6.54 13.70 -18.95
C PRO A 572 7.51 14.44 -19.89
N GLY A 573 8.81 14.39 -19.57
CA GLY A 573 9.88 15.08 -20.33
C GLY A 573 9.87 16.59 -20.19
N GLY A 574 10.64 17.30 -21.05
CA GLY A 574 10.96 18.73 -20.87
C GLY A 574 10.25 19.73 -21.80
N GLY A 575 9.05 19.40 -22.30
CA GLY A 575 8.47 20.10 -23.46
C GLY A 575 7.13 20.82 -23.29
N GLY A 576 6.59 20.98 -22.07
CA GLY A 576 5.24 21.53 -21.86
C GLY A 576 5.00 22.11 -20.47
N ALA A 577 3.89 22.83 -20.30
CA ALA A 577 3.48 23.30 -18.97
C ALA A 577 3.29 22.09 -18.03
N GLY A 578 3.87 22.16 -16.83
CA GLY A 578 3.87 21.04 -15.88
C GLY A 578 5.06 20.08 -16.01
N SER A 579 5.95 20.27 -16.99
CA SER A 579 7.17 19.47 -17.09
C SER A 579 8.11 19.74 -15.92
N ASN A 580 8.88 18.73 -15.49
CA ASN A 580 9.94 18.94 -14.51
C ASN A 580 11.01 19.91 -15.07
N PRO A 581 11.18 21.12 -14.48
CA PRO A 581 12.10 22.12 -15.00
C PRO A 581 13.57 21.86 -14.64
N VAL A 582 13.83 20.92 -13.72
CA VAL A 582 15.16 20.59 -13.22
C VAL A 582 15.69 19.35 -13.94
N ASN A 583 15.09 18.18 -13.74
CA ASN A 583 15.49 16.96 -14.44
C ASN A 583 14.29 16.41 -15.23
N PRO A 584 14.13 16.80 -16.51
CA PRO A 584 12.92 16.51 -17.26
C PRO A 584 12.59 15.03 -17.46
N ASP A 585 13.62 14.17 -17.49
CA ASP A 585 13.48 12.73 -17.69
C ASP A 585 13.56 11.92 -16.37
N ALA A 586 13.58 12.60 -15.21
CA ALA A 586 13.67 11.93 -13.91
C ALA A 586 12.47 11.00 -13.68
N ILE A 587 12.77 9.72 -13.40
CA ILE A 587 11.76 8.73 -13.02
C ILE A 587 11.55 8.73 -11.50
N LEU A 588 12.66 8.77 -10.76
CA LEU A 588 12.67 8.74 -9.30
C LEU A 588 13.12 10.09 -8.78
N ILE A 589 12.24 10.80 -8.09
CA ILE A 589 12.50 12.15 -7.59
C ILE A 589 12.63 12.10 -6.06
N LEU A 590 13.76 12.58 -5.55
CA LEU A 590 14.16 12.44 -4.15
C LEU A 590 14.17 13.79 -3.42
N GLN A 591 14.26 14.89 -4.16
CA GLN A 591 14.38 16.24 -3.64
C GLN A 591 13.68 17.26 -4.53
N LYS A 592 13.35 18.40 -3.93
CA LYS A 592 12.84 19.57 -4.65
C LYS A 592 13.68 20.79 -4.35
N VAL A 593 13.58 21.78 -5.23
CA VAL A 593 14.21 23.10 -5.02
C VAL A 593 13.71 23.70 -3.69
N ALA A 594 14.64 24.28 -2.93
CA ALA A 594 14.33 24.96 -1.67
C ALA A 594 13.67 26.32 -1.94
N ASP A 595 12.33 26.35 -1.91
CA ASP A 595 11.58 27.60 -1.75
C ASP A 595 11.62 28.01 -0.28
N ARG A 596 12.54 28.91 0.04
CA ARG A 596 12.82 29.34 1.41
C ARG A 596 11.78 30.31 1.95
N ASN A 597 11.12 31.05 1.06
CA ASN A 597 10.17 32.08 1.46
C ASN A 597 8.71 31.64 1.35
N GLY A 598 8.45 30.50 0.69
CA GLY A 598 7.12 29.93 0.51
C GLY A 598 6.23 30.74 -0.43
N ASN A 599 6.80 31.43 -1.42
CA ASN A 599 6.07 32.24 -2.40
C ASN A 599 5.93 31.57 -3.77
N ASP A 600 6.35 30.31 -3.89
CA ASP A 600 6.34 29.49 -5.11
C ASP A 600 7.16 30.07 -6.27
N ALA A 601 8.00 31.07 -6.02
CA ALA A 601 8.89 31.70 -6.99
C ALA A 601 10.36 31.44 -6.63
N ILE A 602 11.15 31.09 -7.64
CA ILE A 602 12.58 30.82 -7.45
C ILE A 602 13.41 32.09 -7.61
N ASP A 603 13.93 32.64 -6.50
CA ASP A 603 14.80 33.81 -6.52
C ASP A 603 16.29 33.43 -6.57
N ALA A 604 16.88 33.43 -7.78
CA ALA A 604 18.30 33.08 -8.00
C ALA A 604 19.24 34.28 -8.27
N ALA A 605 18.79 35.52 -8.04
CA ALA A 605 19.55 36.73 -8.41
C ALA A 605 20.72 37.07 -7.45
N ARG A 606 21.81 37.66 -7.98
CA ARG A 606 23.01 38.01 -7.21
C ARG A 606 22.70 38.87 -5.97
N SER A 607 23.39 38.55 -4.87
CA SER A 607 23.37 39.33 -3.63
C SER A 607 23.84 40.77 -3.87
N PRO A 608 23.44 41.74 -3.03
CA PRO A 608 23.97 43.10 -3.10
C PRO A 608 25.50 43.10 -3.03
N PHE A 609 26.14 43.82 -3.97
CA PHE A 609 27.60 43.87 -4.10
C PHE A 609 28.09 45.31 -4.31
N TYR A 610 29.37 45.54 -4.03
CA TYR A 610 30.04 46.81 -4.25
C TYR A 610 30.97 46.72 -5.45
N THR A 611 31.07 47.79 -6.24
CA THR A 611 32.10 47.93 -7.28
C THR A 611 32.96 49.17 -7.05
N GLY A 612 34.20 49.13 -7.54
CA GLY A 612 35.15 50.24 -7.49
C GLY A 612 36.42 49.91 -6.72
N ASN A 613 37.58 50.31 -7.26
CA ASN A 613 38.89 50.06 -6.63
C ASN A 613 39.29 51.11 -5.58
N ARG A 614 38.51 52.19 -5.43
CA ARG A 614 38.73 53.26 -4.43
C ARG A 614 37.41 53.95 -4.10
N SER A 615 37.31 54.46 -2.86
CA SER A 615 36.20 55.25 -2.36
C SER A 615 35.89 56.47 -3.25
N PRO A 616 34.60 56.78 -3.53
CA PRO A 616 33.41 56.11 -3.03
C PRO A 616 33.11 54.83 -3.83
N TYR A 617 32.83 53.73 -3.11
CA TYR A 617 32.34 52.49 -3.71
C TYR A 617 30.92 52.69 -4.21
N THR A 618 30.61 52.18 -5.41
CA THR A 618 29.24 52.09 -5.90
C THR A 618 28.58 50.86 -5.31
N CYS A 619 27.55 51.08 -4.48
CA CYS A 619 26.71 50.03 -3.91
C CYS A 619 25.57 49.69 -4.88
N PHE A 620 25.37 48.40 -5.14
CA PHE A 620 24.18 47.88 -5.80
C PHE A 620 23.20 47.33 -4.75
N VAL A 621 22.00 47.89 -4.71
CA VAL A 621 20.91 47.46 -3.81
C VAL A 621 20.30 46.16 -4.35
N GLY A 622 20.05 45.18 -3.47
CA GLY A 622 19.44 43.90 -3.84
C GLY A 622 19.01 43.06 -2.64
N LYS A 623 18.14 42.07 -2.88
CA LYS A 623 17.78 41.00 -1.94
C LYS A 623 18.83 39.88 -2.05
N PRO A 624 19.26 39.22 -0.96
CA PRO A 624 20.08 38.01 -1.06
C PRO A 624 19.35 36.91 -1.86
N PRO A 625 20.05 36.15 -2.73
CA PRO A 625 19.44 35.04 -3.45
C PRO A 625 18.90 33.98 -2.49
N GLU A 626 17.78 33.36 -2.85
CA GLU A 626 17.29 32.15 -2.18
C GLU A 626 18.08 30.94 -2.61
N LEU A 627 18.47 30.86 -3.88
CA LEU A 627 19.30 29.78 -4.40
C LEU A 627 20.67 30.28 -4.82
N LEU A 628 21.69 29.50 -4.50
CA LEU A 628 23.05 29.81 -4.90
C LEU A 628 23.30 29.37 -6.33
N VAL A 629 23.89 30.25 -7.12
CA VAL A 629 24.27 29.94 -8.51
C VAL A 629 25.70 29.40 -8.53
N ASP A 630 25.91 28.31 -9.26
CA ASP A 630 27.27 27.85 -9.53
C ASP A 630 27.96 28.76 -10.55
N SER A 631 29.18 29.18 -10.24
CA SER A 631 29.91 30.17 -11.05
C SER A 631 30.30 29.67 -12.45
N GLN A 632 30.41 28.36 -12.65
CA GLN A 632 30.81 27.76 -13.93
C GLN A 632 29.59 27.46 -14.80
N THR A 633 28.56 26.86 -14.20
CA THR A 633 27.35 26.50 -14.95
C THR A 633 26.39 27.67 -15.12
N THR A 634 26.52 28.72 -14.29
CA THR A 634 25.56 29.82 -14.14
C THR A 634 24.15 29.35 -13.77
N SER A 635 24.02 28.13 -13.24
CA SER A 635 22.75 27.51 -12.86
C SER A 635 22.62 27.37 -11.35
N PRO A 636 21.41 27.58 -10.77
CA PRO A 636 21.13 27.23 -9.39
C PRO A 636 20.89 25.72 -9.16
N TYR A 637 20.77 24.94 -10.24
CA TYR A 637 20.40 23.53 -10.17
C TYR A 637 21.57 22.57 -10.43
N PHE A 638 22.62 23.04 -11.11
CA PHE A 638 23.70 22.17 -11.55
C PHE A 638 25.07 22.72 -11.21
N GLY A 639 25.96 21.86 -10.74
CA GLY A 639 27.40 22.13 -10.68
C GLY A 639 28.13 21.61 -11.93
N ASP A 640 29.43 21.89 -12.01
CA ASP A 640 30.34 21.34 -13.02
C ASP A 640 31.23 20.24 -12.40
N SER A 641 31.25 19.06 -13.02
CA SER A 641 32.09 17.93 -12.59
C SER A 641 33.60 18.13 -12.80
N TYR A 642 34.03 19.09 -13.65
CA TYR A 642 35.41 19.18 -14.17
C TYR A 642 36.30 20.20 -13.45
N TRP A 643 36.00 20.63 -12.23
CA TRP A 643 36.90 21.53 -11.52
C TRP A 643 38.22 20.82 -11.10
N GLY A 644 39.18 20.76 -12.03
CA GLY A 644 40.47 20.08 -11.86
C GLY A 644 41.42 19.98 -13.06
N GLY A 645 41.25 20.72 -14.16
CA GLY A 645 42.25 20.83 -15.24
C GLY A 645 43.56 21.56 -14.88
N VAL A 646 43.81 21.83 -13.59
CA VAL A 646 44.99 22.54 -13.09
C VAL A 646 45.60 21.74 -11.95
N THR A 647 46.91 21.51 -12.01
CA THR A 647 47.70 20.94 -10.91
C THR A 647 47.55 21.81 -9.64
N ALA A 648 46.95 21.23 -8.57
CA ALA A 648 46.81 21.70 -7.16
C ALA A 648 45.74 22.77 -6.82
N PRO A 649 45.18 22.87 -5.58
CA PRO A 649 44.77 21.88 -4.57
C PRO A 649 43.33 22.17 -4.04
N TYR A 650 42.26 22.00 -4.83
CA TYR A 650 40.89 22.26 -4.34
C TYR A 650 39.91 21.14 -4.68
N ASN A 651 39.49 20.44 -3.62
CA ASN A 651 38.55 19.33 -3.58
C ASN A 651 37.12 19.84 -3.27
N VAL A 652 36.68 20.92 -3.93
CA VAL A 652 35.55 21.73 -3.45
C VAL A 652 34.27 21.38 -4.20
N GLN A 653 33.22 21.02 -3.45
CA GLN A 653 31.89 20.75 -3.98
C GLN A 653 31.17 22.05 -4.39
N SER A 654 30.30 21.98 -5.40
CA SER A 654 29.45 23.11 -5.79
C SER A 654 28.53 23.52 -4.64
N ASN A 655 28.30 24.82 -4.49
CA ASN A 655 27.34 25.37 -3.53
C ASN A 655 25.89 25.00 -3.83
N THR A 656 25.60 24.49 -5.04
CA THR A 656 24.27 24.00 -5.43
C THR A 656 23.79 22.84 -4.57
N GLN A 657 24.67 22.13 -3.85
CA GLN A 657 24.26 21.11 -2.88
C GLN A 657 23.37 21.63 -1.75
N PHE A 658 23.39 22.95 -1.48
CA PHE A 658 22.59 23.60 -0.44
C PHE A 658 21.23 24.12 -0.94
N ASN A 659 20.88 23.91 -2.21
CA ASN A 659 19.68 24.48 -2.85
C ASN A 659 18.46 23.55 -2.80
N TRP A 660 18.53 22.46 -2.05
CA TRP A 660 17.55 21.37 -2.11
C TRP A 660 16.93 21.12 -0.74
N TYR A 661 15.63 20.84 -0.76
CA TYR A 661 14.92 20.26 0.36
C TYR A 661 14.50 18.82 0.05
N PRO A 662 14.47 17.93 1.05
CA PRO A 662 13.72 16.69 0.94
C PRO A 662 12.26 16.99 0.59
N ILE A 663 11.60 16.05 -0.07
CA ILE A 663 10.17 16.19 -0.39
C ILE A 663 9.37 15.84 0.85
N ASN A 664 9.16 16.83 1.72
CA ASN A 664 8.37 16.64 2.94
C ASN A 664 7.01 17.32 2.83
N PHE A 665 6.02 16.73 3.50
CA PHE A 665 4.67 17.28 3.68
C PHE A 665 4.07 16.81 5.02
N TYR A 666 2.96 17.42 5.43
CA TYR A 666 2.25 17.06 6.66
C TYR A 666 0.98 16.25 6.37
N ASP A 667 0.97 15.00 6.82
CA ASP A 667 -0.24 14.20 6.96
C ASP A 667 -0.84 14.45 8.35
N ALA A 668 -1.85 15.33 8.40
CA ALA A 668 -2.56 15.65 9.63
C ALA A 668 -3.35 14.45 10.22
N ARG A 669 -3.65 13.42 9.42
CA ARG A 669 -4.28 12.20 9.92
C ARG A 669 -3.32 11.39 10.77
N GLU A 670 -2.05 11.32 10.38
CA GLU A 670 -1.03 10.63 11.16
C GLU A 670 -0.48 11.53 12.27
N GLY A 671 -0.35 12.84 12.02
CA GLY A 671 0.22 13.76 13.00
C GLY A 671 -0.68 14.12 14.17
N GLU A 672 -2.00 14.11 13.99
CA GLU A 672 -2.94 14.52 15.03
C GLU A 672 -3.65 13.31 15.64
N PRO A 673 -3.61 13.08 16.96
CA PRO A 673 -4.40 12.01 17.56
C PRO A 673 -5.91 12.31 17.56
N ARG A 674 -6.31 13.58 17.42
CA ARG A 674 -7.70 14.07 17.46
C ARG A 674 -7.95 15.08 16.35
N ASP A 675 -9.19 15.22 15.89
CA ASP A 675 -9.55 16.25 14.90
C ASP A 675 -9.63 17.63 15.58
N THR A 676 -8.47 18.21 15.90
CA THR A 676 -8.34 19.52 16.55
C THR A 676 -7.63 20.51 15.63
N ASN A 677 -8.28 21.64 15.34
CA ASN A 677 -7.63 22.75 14.66
C ASN A 677 -6.94 23.65 15.69
N PHE A 678 -5.62 23.77 15.62
CA PHE A 678 -4.83 24.58 16.55
C PHE A 678 -4.74 26.06 16.15
N GLY A 679 -5.19 26.44 14.95
CA GLY A 679 -5.22 27.83 14.47
C GLY A 679 -3.85 28.50 14.39
N ASN A 680 -2.76 27.72 14.31
CA ASN A 680 -1.39 28.20 14.28
C ASN A 680 -0.51 27.26 13.43
N ASN A 681 0.75 27.65 13.22
CA ASN A 681 1.69 26.89 12.38
C ASN A 681 2.34 25.70 13.12
N SER A 682 1.70 25.14 14.15
CA SER A 682 2.30 24.07 14.95
C SER A 682 1.95 22.68 14.42
N CYS A 683 2.89 21.75 14.54
CA CYS A 683 2.67 20.35 14.16
C CYS A 683 3.46 19.36 15.04
N THR A 684 3.16 18.08 14.89
CA THR A 684 3.84 16.97 15.58
C THR A 684 4.85 16.33 14.63
N PRO A 685 5.91 15.67 15.14
CA PRO A 685 6.85 14.97 14.29
C PRO A 685 6.21 13.80 13.53
N ASN A 686 5.16 13.16 14.07
CA ASN A 686 4.56 11.97 13.48
C ASN A 686 3.85 12.22 12.15
N GLY A 687 3.31 13.43 11.97
CA GLY A 687 2.63 13.77 10.72
C GLY A 687 3.58 14.17 9.60
N VAL A 688 4.88 14.35 9.88
CA VAL A 688 5.84 14.75 8.85
C VAL A 688 6.26 13.53 8.04
N MET A 689 5.85 13.51 6.77
CA MET A 689 6.17 12.44 5.83
C MET A 689 7.27 12.89 4.87
N ASN A 690 8.22 12.02 4.57
CA ASN A 690 9.19 12.19 3.49
C ASN A 690 8.78 11.32 2.28
N ALA A 691 8.49 11.97 1.17
CA ALA A 691 8.12 11.30 -0.07
C ALA A 691 9.34 10.97 -0.94
N VAL A 692 9.33 9.78 -1.50
CA VAL A 692 10.02 9.46 -2.75
C VAL A 692 8.97 9.49 -3.84
N GLU A 693 9.20 10.30 -4.86
CA GLU A 693 8.26 10.46 -5.98
C GLU A 693 8.66 9.54 -7.15
N VAL A 694 7.65 8.90 -7.75
CA VAL A 694 7.80 8.20 -9.04
C VAL A 694 6.96 8.93 -10.08
N ASP A 695 7.65 9.47 -11.08
CA ASP A 695 7.05 10.05 -12.28
C ASP A 695 6.65 8.90 -13.22
N VAL A 696 5.35 8.65 -13.27
CA VAL A 696 4.78 7.48 -13.96
C VAL A 696 4.90 7.63 -15.49
N GLY A 697 4.76 8.85 -16.02
CA GLY A 697 4.93 9.12 -17.44
C GLY A 697 6.38 8.94 -17.91
N ASN A 698 7.36 9.38 -17.12
CA ASN A 698 8.77 9.13 -17.40
C ASN A 698 9.15 7.66 -17.23
N LEU A 699 8.56 6.94 -16.26
CA LEU A 699 8.71 5.49 -16.16
C LEU A 699 8.23 4.79 -17.44
N LYS A 700 7.04 5.17 -17.95
CA LYS A 700 6.53 4.65 -19.22
C LYS A 700 7.49 4.90 -20.38
N ARG A 701 8.03 6.11 -20.50
CA ARG A 701 9.02 6.45 -21.54
C ARG A 701 10.26 5.57 -21.46
N TRP A 702 10.73 5.28 -20.25
CA TRP A 702 11.88 4.39 -20.06
C TRP A 702 11.57 2.95 -20.46
N LEU A 703 10.43 2.41 -20.05
CA LEU A 703 9.97 1.07 -20.46
C LEU A 703 9.81 0.93 -21.98
N LEU A 704 9.49 2.02 -22.68
CA LEU A 704 9.40 2.09 -24.13
C LEU A 704 10.75 2.38 -24.83
N GLY A 705 11.84 2.57 -24.09
CA GLY A 705 13.15 2.91 -24.64
C GLY A 705 13.24 4.32 -25.25
N THR A 706 12.27 5.20 -24.92
CA THR A 706 12.32 6.62 -25.30
C THR A 706 13.37 7.36 -24.48
N THR A 707 13.55 6.96 -23.22
CA THR A 707 14.59 7.42 -22.31
C THR A 707 15.37 6.20 -21.79
N GLY A 708 16.68 6.34 -21.57
CA GLY A 708 17.52 5.21 -21.15
C GLY A 708 17.67 4.10 -22.21
N GLN A 709 18.26 2.97 -21.80
CA GLN A 709 18.54 1.82 -22.68
C GLN A 709 18.03 0.48 -22.13
N THR A 710 17.87 0.36 -20.80
CA THR A 710 17.55 -0.95 -20.19
C THR A 710 16.05 -1.21 -20.04
N GLY A 711 15.19 -0.19 -20.13
CA GLY A 711 13.75 -0.35 -19.90
C GLY A 711 13.06 -1.29 -20.91
N THR A 712 13.54 -1.37 -22.15
CA THR A 712 13.00 -2.29 -23.17
C THR A 712 13.30 -3.76 -22.88
N LEU A 713 14.19 -4.04 -21.93
CA LEU A 713 14.61 -5.39 -21.53
C LEU A 713 13.75 -5.95 -20.39
N VAL A 714 12.90 -5.11 -19.79
CA VAL A 714 12.00 -5.49 -18.70
C VAL A 714 10.90 -6.43 -19.21
N ASN A 715 10.77 -7.60 -18.59
CA ASN A 715 9.76 -8.58 -18.99
C ASN A 715 8.34 -8.08 -18.68
N PHE A 716 7.46 -7.95 -19.68
CA PHE A 716 6.06 -7.55 -19.49
C PHE A 716 5.06 -8.70 -19.67
N THR A 717 5.51 -9.87 -20.12
CA THR A 717 4.62 -10.97 -20.48
C THR A 717 4.17 -11.80 -19.27
N ASN A 718 5.02 -11.92 -18.24
CA ASN A 718 4.78 -12.82 -17.12
C ASN A 718 3.60 -12.39 -16.23
N GLN A 719 3.33 -11.08 -16.15
CA GLN A 719 2.29 -10.50 -15.31
C GLN A 719 1.19 -9.79 -16.10
N ASN A 720 1.09 -9.99 -17.41
CA ASN A 720 0.19 -9.22 -18.28
C ASN A 720 0.41 -7.70 -18.16
N GLY A 721 1.67 -7.26 -18.08
CA GLY A 721 2.05 -5.88 -17.81
C GLY A 721 3.23 -5.80 -16.86
N TYR A 722 3.30 -4.70 -16.11
CA TYR A 722 4.42 -4.41 -15.21
C TYR A 722 3.95 -4.25 -13.76
N VAL A 723 4.72 -4.82 -12.84
CA VAL A 723 4.62 -4.61 -11.40
C VAL A 723 5.87 -3.87 -10.94
N VAL A 724 5.71 -2.69 -10.35
CA VAL A 724 6.77 -1.94 -9.67
C VAL A 724 6.59 -2.14 -8.18
N TYR A 725 7.62 -2.67 -7.52
CA TYR A 725 7.63 -2.81 -6.07
C TYR A 725 8.51 -1.73 -5.42
N PHE A 726 7.93 -0.97 -4.51
CA PHE A 726 8.63 0.07 -3.74
C PHE A 726 8.73 -0.30 -2.27
N SER A 727 9.91 -0.08 -1.69
CA SER A 727 10.09 -0.17 -0.26
C SER A 727 11.18 0.76 0.23
N ASP A 728 10.83 1.57 1.23
CA ASP A 728 11.76 2.43 1.97
C ASP A 728 11.79 2.03 3.44
N ARG A 729 12.94 1.48 3.86
CA ARG A 729 13.23 1.08 5.24
C ARG A 729 14.26 2.01 5.90
N ARG A 730 14.52 3.19 5.33
CA ARG A 730 15.31 4.23 6.00
C ARG A 730 14.58 4.69 7.25
N GLY A 731 15.34 4.99 8.31
CA GLY A 731 14.78 5.41 9.61
C GLY A 731 13.95 4.36 10.35
N MET A 732 13.70 3.18 9.77
CA MET A 732 12.98 2.09 10.42
C MET A 732 13.88 1.37 11.41
N LEU A 733 13.40 1.22 12.64
CA LEU A 733 14.15 0.53 13.69
C LEU A 733 13.86 -0.97 13.66
N PRO A 734 14.82 -1.83 14.06
CA PRO A 734 14.57 -3.26 14.19
C PRO A 734 13.44 -3.54 15.20
N ASN A 735 12.52 -4.42 14.85
CA ASN A 735 11.38 -4.76 15.69
C ASN A 735 11.81 -5.74 16.80
N PRO A 736 11.80 -5.34 18.09
CA PRO A 736 12.23 -6.18 19.20
C PRO A 736 11.30 -7.39 19.44
N ASN A 737 10.06 -7.32 18.99
CA ASN A 737 9.04 -8.37 19.10
C ASN A 737 9.07 -9.36 17.92
N ALA A 738 9.93 -9.14 16.92
CA ALA A 738 10.05 -9.97 15.73
C ALA A 738 11.49 -10.38 15.42
N GLY A 739 12.25 -10.82 16.43
CA GLY A 739 13.62 -11.30 16.24
C GLY A 739 14.64 -10.19 15.96
N ASN A 740 14.28 -8.94 16.27
CA ASN A 740 15.14 -7.77 16.14
C ASN A 740 15.61 -7.50 14.71
N VAL A 741 14.68 -7.63 13.75
CA VAL A 741 14.87 -7.28 12.33
C VAL A 741 13.85 -6.22 11.90
N LYS A 742 14.15 -5.47 10.84
CA LYS A 742 13.18 -4.55 10.24
C LYS A 742 12.03 -5.34 9.60
N THR A 743 10.83 -5.21 10.14
CA THR A 743 9.64 -5.98 9.74
C THR A 743 8.80 -5.30 8.67
N GLY A 744 9.03 -4.00 8.42
CA GLY A 744 8.28 -3.21 7.45
C GLY A 744 7.20 -2.33 8.09
N ASP A 745 6.72 -2.67 9.28
CA ASP A 745 5.85 -1.79 10.05
C ASP A 745 6.61 -0.59 10.62
N SER A 746 5.88 0.45 11.02
CA SER A 746 6.49 1.64 11.59
C SER A 746 6.79 1.52 13.09
N GLY A 747 6.28 0.48 13.77
CA GLY A 747 6.37 0.33 15.22
C GLY A 747 5.67 1.44 16.02
N LEU A 748 4.55 1.98 15.50
CA LEU A 748 3.76 3.05 16.11
C LEU A 748 2.30 2.60 16.30
N GLU A 749 2.05 1.69 17.23
CA GLU A 749 0.72 1.14 17.50
C GLU A 749 -0.07 1.93 18.56
N ASP A 750 0.65 2.56 19.49
CA ASP A 750 0.12 3.39 20.58
C ASP A 750 -0.45 4.73 20.05
N SER A 751 -1.64 4.67 19.45
CA SER A 751 -2.20 5.72 18.59
C SER A 751 -3.66 6.06 18.87
N ILE A 752 -4.39 5.20 19.58
CA ILE A 752 -5.81 5.40 19.86
C ILE A 752 -5.97 6.12 21.20
N ASN A 753 -5.42 5.52 22.26
CA ASN A 753 -5.44 6.08 23.62
C ASN A 753 -6.82 6.62 24.02
N ALA A 754 -7.84 5.76 23.96
CA ALA A 754 -9.24 6.11 24.11
C ALA A 754 -9.57 6.64 25.51
N ALA A 755 -8.76 6.34 26.53
CA ALA A 755 -8.91 6.93 27.86
C ALA A 755 -8.44 8.40 27.95
N SER A 756 -7.64 8.85 26.99
CA SER A 756 -7.02 10.19 26.97
C SER A 756 -7.74 11.11 25.98
N ALA A 757 -8.36 12.19 26.46
CA ALA A 757 -9.02 13.17 25.57
C ALA A 757 -8.04 13.81 24.57
N PRO A 758 -6.80 14.20 24.96
CA PRO A 758 -5.78 14.64 24.00
C PRO A 758 -5.20 13.52 23.12
N GLY A 759 -5.45 12.25 23.45
CA GLY A 759 -4.83 11.09 22.79
C GLY A 759 -3.36 10.89 23.15
N THR A 760 -2.98 11.23 24.38
CA THR A 760 -1.64 10.97 24.91
C THR A 760 -1.38 9.46 25.00
N PRO A 761 -0.30 8.96 24.37
CA PRO A 761 0.20 7.60 24.51
C PRO A 761 0.39 7.15 25.96
N ASP A 762 -0.08 5.95 26.29
CA ASP A 762 -0.01 5.38 27.64
C ASP A 762 0.91 4.16 27.78
N GLY A 763 1.39 3.61 26.66
CA GLY A 763 2.32 2.48 26.63
C GLY A 763 1.64 1.14 26.89
N ALA A 764 0.32 1.05 26.74
CA ALA A 764 -0.47 -0.17 26.86
C ALA A 764 -1.34 -0.39 25.63
N LEU A 765 -1.70 -1.65 25.36
CA LEU A 765 -2.75 -1.95 24.38
C LEU A 765 -4.12 -1.53 24.93
N GLU A 766 -4.92 -0.88 24.10
CA GLU A 766 -6.35 -0.71 24.36
C GLU A 766 -7.04 -2.06 24.67
N PRO A 767 -8.07 -2.09 25.54
CA PRO A 767 -8.81 -3.31 25.83
C PRO A 767 -9.41 -3.94 24.56
N ILE A 768 -9.40 -5.28 24.49
CA ILE A 768 -10.05 -6.01 23.40
C ILE A 768 -11.57 -5.76 23.47
N ASN A 769 -12.11 -5.27 22.36
CA ASN A 769 -13.54 -4.99 22.26
C ASN A 769 -14.35 -6.27 22.33
N ASN A 770 -15.54 -6.18 22.92
CA ASN A 770 -16.45 -7.31 22.98
C ASN A 770 -16.71 -7.89 21.57
N GLY A 771 -16.69 -9.20 21.40
CA GLY A 771 -16.89 -9.85 20.10
C GLY A 771 -15.79 -9.56 19.06
N LYS A 772 -14.64 -9.00 19.43
CA LYS A 772 -13.45 -8.82 18.58
C LYS A 772 -12.26 -9.65 19.07
N PRO A 773 -11.39 -10.11 18.16
CA PRO A 773 -10.28 -11.01 18.52
C PRO A 773 -9.00 -10.31 19.00
N PHE A 774 -8.81 -9.02 18.69
CA PHE A 774 -7.56 -8.28 18.94
C PHE A 774 -7.85 -6.90 19.54
N SER A 775 -6.85 -6.32 20.21
CA SER A 775 -6.87 -4.91 20.61
C SER A 775 -6.89 -4.03 19.36
N PRO A 776 -7.58 -2.87 19.36
CA PRO A 776 -7.58 -1.98 18.22
C PRO A 776 -6.22 -1.30 17.94
N GLU A 777 -5.23 -1.43 18.84
CA GLU A 777 -3.86 -0.97 18.61
C GLU A 777 -2.93 -2.12 18.13
N ASP A 778 -3.34 -3.38 18.27
CA ASP A 778 -2.58 -4.56 17.81
C ASP A 778 -2.81 -4.82 16.31
N VAL A 779 -2.40 -3.86 15.46
CA VAL A 779 -2.68 -3.85 14.02
C VAL A 779 -1.96 -4.96 13.26
N ASN A 780 -0.82 -5.43 13.77
CA ASN A 780 -0.11 -6.58 13.22
C ASN A 780 -0.54 -7.93 13.84
N GLN A 781 -1.46 -7.92 14.82
CA GLN A 781 -2.11 -9.09 15.40
C GLN A 781 -1.15 -10.03 16.15
N ASN A 782 -0.06 -9.51 16.69
CA ASN A 782 0.94 -10.26 17.46
C ASN A 782 0.63 -10.29 18.98
N LYS A 783 -0.39 -9.54 19.44
CA LYS A 783 -0.83 -9.38 20.85
C LYS A 783 0.13 -8.63 21.76
N VAL A 784 1.02 -7.83 21.18
CA VAL A 784 2.03 -7.02 21.86
C VAL A 784 1.94 -5.61 21.32
N LEU A 785 2.04 -4.61 22.19
CA LEU A 785 2.12 -3.21 21.76
C LEU A 785 3.49 -2.94 21.12
N ASP A 786 3.50 -2.44 19.88
CA ASP A 786 4.71 -1.91 19.25
C ASP A 786 4.81 -0.38 19.39
N ASN A 787 5.77 0.10 20.20
CA ASN A 787 6.08 1.53 20.37
C ASN A 787 7.57 1.86 20.12
N PHE A 788 8.31 0.95 19.50
CA PHE A 788 9.74 1.11 19.25
C PHE A 788 10.04 2.14 18.16
N GLY A 789 9.08 2.43 17.27
CA GLY A 789 9.25 3.30 16.11
C GLY A 789 9.50 4.76 16.42
N SER A 790 9.05 5.23 17.59
CA SER A 790 9.18 6.63 18.02
C SER A 790 10.56 6.98 18.57
N ILE A 791 11.44 5.99 18.77
CA ILE A 791 12.71 6.19 19.48
C ILE A 791 13.65 7.17 18.76
N ASN A 792 13.69 7.12 17.43
CA ASN A 792 14.51 8.02 16.59
C ASN A 792 13.67 9.14 15.96
N GLU A 793 12.43 9.32 16.39
CA GLU A 793 11.53 10.31 15.80
C GLU A 793 11.88 11.73 16.25
N GLY A 794 11.93 12.66 15.30
CA GLY A 794 12.24 14.07 15.58
C GLY A 794 13.72 14.40 15.77
N LEU A 795 14.67 13.52 15.41
CA LEU A 795 16.11 13.83 15.45
C LEU A 795 16.50 14.96 14.48
N GLY A 796 15.73 15.13 13.40
CA GLY A 796 15.95 16.18 12.40
C GLY A 796 15.23 17.49 12.62
N PHE A 797 14.22 17.55 13.49
CA PHE A 797 13.30 18.69 13.54
C PHE A 797 13.65 19.78 14.57
N GLY A 798 14.84 19.69 15.18
CA GLY A 798 15.35 20.75 16.07
C GLY A 798 14.77 20.70 17.49
N TYR A 799 14.26 21.83 17.98
CA TYR A 799 13.95 22.06 19.40
C TYR A 799 12.54 22.63 19.61
N LEU A 800 11.96 22.26 20.75
CA LEU A 800 10.72 22.82 21.29
C LEU A 800 10.99 24.18 21.96
N ALA A 801 9.98 25.05 21.97
CA ALA A 801 10.13 26.43 22.43
C ALA A 801 10.54 26.52 23.91
N ALA A 802 11.65 27.22 24.15
CA ALA A 802 12.09 27.69 25.45
C ALA A 802 12.75 29.06 25.29
N PRO A 803 12.82 29.89 26.35
CA PRO A 803 13.41 31.23 26.27
C PRO A 803 14.90 31.24 25.88
N LEU A 804 15.58 30.09 25.95
CA LEU A 804 16.94 29.86 25.45
C LEU A 804 17.03 28.46 24.85
N TYR A 805 17.74 28.31 23.73
CA TYR A 805 18.05 27.02 23.11
C TYR A 805 18.80 26.13 24.13
N GLN A 806 18.25 24.96 24.43
CA GLN A 806 18.89 23.98 25.31
C GLN A 806 18.83 22.59 24.67
N VAL A 807 19.92 21.84 24.77
CA VAL A 807 20.01 20.43 24.32
C VAL A 807 18.86 19.57 24.89
N ASN A 808 18.34 19.97 26.05
CA ASN A 808 17.24 19.28 26.73
C ASN A 808 15.85 19.45 26.10
N ASN A 809 15.70 20.34 25.12
CA ASN A 809 14.42 20.63 24.46
C ASN A 809 14.36 20.11 23.03
N SER A 810 15.21 19.15 22.63
CA SER A 810 15.09 18.58 21.28
C SER A 810 13.73 17.90 21.09
N VAL A 811 13.21 17.92 19.86
CA VAL A 811 11.92 17.29 19.52
C VAL A 811 11.92 15.81 19.92
N ASN A 812 12.97 15.07 19.54
CA ASN A 812 13.14 13.66 19.93
C ASN A 812 13.15 13.43 21.44
N ARG A 813 13.81 14.29 22.22
CA ARG A 813 13.75 14.19 23.68
C ARG A 813 12.37 14.53 24.24
N GLY A 814 11.61 15.38 23.55
CA GLY A 814 10.20 15.63 23.84
C GLY A 814 9.37 14.37 23.68
N VAL A 815 9.56 13.65 22.57
CA VAL A 815 8.94 12.34 22.32
C VAL A 815 9.29 11.34 23.43
N LEU A 816 10.54 11.26 23.85
CA LEU A 816 10.99 10.25 24.83
C LEU A 816 10.77 10.59 26.32
N ARG A 817 10.18 11.75 26.66
CA ARG A 817 10.35 12.34 28.01
C ARG A 817 9.62 11.61 29.15
N ASN A 818 8.58 10.82 28.88
CA ASN A 818 7.65 10.33 29.90
C ASN A 818 7.78 8.84 30.23
N GLY A 819 8.86 8.17 29.80
CA GLY A 819 8.99 6.71 29.92
C GLY A 819 8.13 5.94 28.90
N THR A 820 6.96 6.49 28.56
CA THR A 820 6.16 6.18 27.37
C THR A 820 6.50 7.19 26.27
N PRO A 821 6.90 6.76 25.06
CA PRO A 821 7.11 7.66 23.94
C PRO A 821 5.81 8.37 23.49
N ASP A 822 5.88 9.68 23.28
CA ASP A 822 4.77 10.53 22.82
C ASP A 822 5.13 11.21 21.48
N PRO A 823 4.93 10.54 20.33
CA PRO A 823 5.21 11.10 19.01
C PRO A 823 4.25 12.25 18.64
N TYR A 824 3.17 12.44 19.38
CA TYR A 824 2.19 13.51 19.19
C TYR A 824 2.50 14.78 20.01
N LEU A 825 3.50 14.72 20.91
CA LEU A 825 3.92 15.81 21.79
C LEU A 825 2.78 16.43 22.61
N THR A 826 1.80 15.61 23.00
CA THR A 826 0.62 16.04 23.77
C THR A 826 0.96 16.63 25.14
N VAL A 827 2.07 16.19 25.76
CA VAL A 827 2.47 16.62 27.12
C VAL A 827 3.44 17.81 27.13
N VAL A 828 4.39 17.83 26.19
CA VAL A 828 5.57 18.73 26.25
C VAL A 828 5.44 19.96 25.34
N GLY A 829 4.41 20.00 24.48
CA GLY A 829 4.17 21.08 23.53
C GLY A 829 4.72 20.76 22.13
N ARG A 830 3.96 21.18 21.13
CA ARG A 830 4.17 20.90 19.70
C ARG A 830 5.35 21.67 19.12
N MET A 831 5.84 21.24 17.95
CA MET A 831 6.78 22.03 17.15
C MET A 831 6.07 23.32 16.74
N GLN A 832 6.64 24.48 17.08
CA GLN A 832 5.94 25.77 16.92
C GLN A 832 5.82 26.24 15.45
N GLN A 833 6.68 25.74 14.58
CA GLN A 833 6.71 26.07 13.16
C GLN A 833 6.86 24.78 12.35
N CYS A 834 5.80 24.37 11.68
CA CYS A 834 5.81 23.15 10.88
C CYS A 834 6.67 23.28 9.63
N SER A 835 6.90 24.50 9.15
CA SER A 835 7.83 24.79 8.07
C SER A 835 9.27 24.41 8.39
N LEU A 836 9.62 24.14 9.66
CA LEU A 836 10.92 23.54 10.00
C LEU A 836 11.04 22.12 9.44
N ALA A 837 9.93 21.40 9.31
CA ALA A 837 9.93 20.05 8.78
C ALA A 837 10.17 20.01 7.26
N SER A 838 9.83 21.07 6.51
CA SER A 838 10.04 21.11 5.05
C SER A 838 11.51 20.97 4.66
N LYS A 839 12.41 21.50 5.50
CA LYS A 839 13.85 21.64 5.22
C LYS A 839 14.76 20.65 5.92
N ASN A 840 14.22 19.82 6.80
CA ASN A 840 15.01 18.90 7.62
C ASN A 840 14.77 17.44 7.20
N TRP A 841 15.74 16.59 7.45
CA TRP A 841 15.61 15.15 7.25
C TRP A 841 14.58 14.54 8.20
N VAL A 842 13.87 13.52 7.72
CA VAL A 842 12.96 12.68 8.51
C VAL A 842 13.75 11.48 8.99
N SER A 843 13.80 11.28 10.31
CA SER A 843 14.71 10.30 10.93
C SER A 843 14.06 8.98 11.32
N SER A 844 12.73 8.93 11.45
CA SER A 844 11.94 7.73 11.76
C SER A 844 11.36 7.08 10.50
N ALA A 845 10.66 5.95 10.67
CA ALA A 845 9.90 5.30 9.59
C ALA A 845 8.65 6.13 9.18
N ARG A 846 8.89 7.29 8.56
CA ARG A 846 7.87 8.19 8.00
C ARG A 846 8.17 8.49 6.54
N HIS A 847 8.52 7.43 5.80
CA HIS A 847 8.82 7.48 4.37
C HIS A 847 7.68 6.89 3.55
N VAL A 848 7.33 7.55 2.46
CA VAL A 848 6.17 7.23 1.63
C VAL A 848 6.52 7.23 0.15
N LEU A 849 5.75 6.50 -0.65
CA LEU A 849 5.80 6.61 -2.11
C LEU A 849 4.75 7.62 -2.56
N LYS A 850 5.10 8.50 -3.48
CA LYS A 850 4.18 9.42 -4.12
C LYS A 850 4.22 9.25 -5.64
N LEU A 851 3.08 8.91 -6.24
CA LEU A 851 2.92 8.76 -7.69
C LEU A 851 2.50 10.10 -8.27
N VAL A 852 3.24 10.56 -9.28
CA VAL A 852 3.01 11.81 -10.00
C VAL A 852 3.02 11.55 -11.50
N ASP A 853 2.53 12.51 -12.29
CA ASP A 853 2.41 12.39 -13.75
C ASP A 853 1.69 11.10 -14.22
N GLY A 854 0.61 10.75 -13.53
CA GLY A 854 -0.14 9.52 -13.78
C GLY A 854 -1.31 9.65 -14.76
N SER A 855 -1.53 10.81 -15.38
CA SER A 855 -2.77 11.12 -16.13
C SER A 855 -3.05 10.16 -17.30
N LEU A 856 -4.26 10.22 -17.88
CA LEU A 856 -4.64 9.39 -19.04
C LEU A 856 -3.54 9.35 -20.11
N GLY A 857 -3.08 8.13 -20.44
CA GLY A 857 -2.03 7.90 -21.42
C GLY A 857 -0.61 7.92 -20.86
N ASN A 858 -0.37 8.24 -19.58
CA ASN A 858 0.96 8.22 -18.96
C ASN A 858 1.23 6.92 -18.19
N VAL A 859 0.19 6.20 -17.76
CA VAL A 859 0.37 4.89 -17.12
C VAL A 859 0.90 3.84 -18.12
N PRO A 860 1.90 3.02 -17.75
CA PRO A 860 2.47 2.01 -18.64
C PRO A 860 1.44 0.99 -19.14
N LEU A 861 1.60 0.65 -20.42
CA LEU A 861 0.88 -0.42 -21.12
C LEU A 861 1.89 -1.39 -21.72
N ARG A 862 1.47 -2.60 -22.08
CA ARG A 862 2.37 -3.51 -22.79
C ARG A 862 2.70 -2.96 -24.18
N PRO A 863 3.97 -3.01 -24.61
CA PRO A 863 4.40 -2.45 -25.89
C PRO A 863 3.96 -3.27 -27.10
N ASP A 864 3.56 -4.54 -26.93
CA ASP A 864 3.25 -5.45 -28.04
C ASP A 864 1.83 -5.28 -28.59
N ASN A 865 0.86 -4.94 -27.74
CA ASN A 865 -0.54 -4.84 -28.13
C ASN A 865 -1.28 -3.64 -27.53
N ASN A 866 -0.61 -2.79 -26.73
CA ASN A 866 -1.23 -1.71 -25.96
C ASN A 866 -2.38 -2.19 -25.05
N GLN A 867 -2.33 -3.45 -24.61
CA GLN A 867 -3.24 -4.04 -23.62
C GLN A 867 -2.44 -4.41 -22.36
N GLY A 868 -3.12 -4.86 -21.32
CA GLY A 868 -2.49 -5.19 -20.04
C GLY A 868 -2.46 -4.01 -19.08
N GLY A 869 -1.64 -4.11 -18.04
CA GLY A 869 -1.73 -3.19 -16.93
C GLY A 869 -0.43 -2.77 -16.27
N PHE A 870 -0.59 -2.02 -15.20
CA PHE A 870 0.49 -1.50 -14.40
C PHE A 870 0.09 -1.52 -12.93
N THR A 871 0.90 -2.17 -12.09
CA THR A 871 0.64 -2.26 -10.66
C THR A 871 1.80 -1.68 -9.87
N VAL A 872 1.48 -0.82 -8.90
CA VAL A 872 2.41 -0.36 -7.88
C VAL A 872 2.14 -1.13 -6.59
N GLY A 873 3.12 -1.93 -6.17
CA GLY A 873 3.13 -2.59 -4.87
C GLY A 873 4.05 -1.84 -3.90
N SER A 874 3.60 -1.55 -2.68
CA SER A 874 4.46 -0.89 -1.69
C SER A 874 4.21 -1.38 -0.27
N GLU A 875 5.29 -1.58 0.48
CA GLU A 875 5.21 -1.82 1.92
C GLU A 875 4.98 -0.54 2.73
N ASN A 876 5.20 0.62 2.10
CA ASN A 876 4.97 1.95 2.63
C ASN A 876 3.59 2.46 2.15
N PRO A 877 3.06 3.53 2.76
CA PRO A 877 1.90 4.24 2.25
C PRO A 877 2.16 4.84 0.86
N VAL A 878 1.14 4.85 0.01
CA VAL A 878 1.18 5.43 -1.35
C VAL A 878 0.27 6.65 -1.44
N TYR A 879 0.79 7.74 -1.98
CA TYR A 879 0.07 8.96 -2.30
C TYR A 879 -0.05 9.08 -3.80
N ILE A 880 -1.24 9.38 -4.33
CA ILE A 880 -1.45 9.57 -5.77
C ILE A 880 -1.83 11.03 -6.00
N GLN A 881 -0.95 11.79 -6.65
CA GLN A 881 -1.18 13.21 -6.93
C GLN A 881 -1.66 13.43 -8.36
N GLY A 882 -2.76 14.19 -8.47
CA GLY A 882 -3.38 14.57 -9.73
C GLY A 882 -4.16 13.43 -10.39
N ASP A 883 -4.59 13.68 -11.62
CA ASP A 883 -5.28 12.68 -12.43
C ASP A 883 -4.42 11.42 -12.60
N TYR A 884 -5.02 10.25 -12.41
CA TYR A 884 -4.34 8.96 -12.51
C TYR A 884 -5.12 8.00 -13.40
N ASN A 885 -4.51 7.59 -14.52
CA ASN A 885 -5.01 6.64 -15.50
C ASN A 885 -6.35 7.03 -16.17
N SER A 886 -6.86 8.23 -15.92
CA SER A 886 -8.06 8.82 -16.52
C SER A 886 -7.90 10.34 -16.52
N ASN A 887 -8.90 11.07 -17.01
CA ASN A 887 -9.01 12.54 -16.93
C ASN A 887 -10.46 12.98 -17.18
N ALA A 888 -10.69 14.30 -17.18
CA ALA A 888 -12.01 14.89 -17.41
C ALA A 888 -12.66 14.58 -18.76
N ASN A 889 -11.87 14.19 -19.77
CA ASN A 889 -12.35 13.90 -21.12
C ASN A 889 -12.71 12.41 -21.31
N ASP A 890 -12.49 11.58 -20.29
CA ASP A 890 -12.81 10.15 -20.35
C ASP A 890 -14.33 9.95 -20.42
N PRO A 891 -14.87 9.26 -21.45
CA PRO A 891 -16.32 9.11 -21.60
C PRO A 891 -17.00 8.32 -20.48
N ILE A 892 -16.26 7.52 -19.71
CA ILE A 892 -16.80 6.72 -18.59
C ILE A 892 -17.57 7.58 -17.57
N TRP A 893 -17.09 8.79 -17.30
CA TRP A 893 -17.72 9.74 -16.36
C TRP A 893 -19.09 10.25 -16.84
N ASN A 894 -19.43 10.01 -18.11
CA ASN A 894 -20.72 10.34 -18.72
C ASN A 894 -21.47 9.09 -19.18
N GLY A 895 -21.13 7.90 -18.67
CA GLY A 895 -21.76 6.62 -19.00
C GLY A 895 -21.32 6.01 -20.34
N GLY A 896 -20.20 6.48 -20.91
CA GLY A 896 -19.54 5.89 -22.08
C GLY A 896 -18.61 4.73 -21.72
N ALA A 897 -17.89 4.20 -22.71
CA ALA A 897 -16.77 3.30 -22.50
C ALA A 897 -15.48 4.09 -22.26
N ASP A 898 -14.50 3.46 -21.63
CA ASP A 898 -13.22 4.07 -21.31
C ASP A 898 -12.49 4.63 -22.54
N ALA A 899 -11.77 5.72 -22.33
CA ALA A 899 -10.88 6.26 -23.32
C ALA A 899 -9.74 5.29 -23.68
N ASN A 900 -9.28 5.33 -24.94
CA ASN A 900 -8.07 4.60 -25.33
C ASN A 900 -6.84 5.11 -24.54
N GLY A 901 -5.97 4.20 -24.14
CA GLY A 901 -4.72 4.53 -23.44
C GLY A 901 -4.81 4.43 -21.91
N THR A 902 -5.95 4.00 -21.38
CA THR A 902 -6.08 3.52 -20.00
C THR A 902 -5.38 2.17 -19.85
N ALA A 903 -4.77 1.94 -18.69
CA ALA A 903 -4.18 0.67 -18.29
C ALA A 903 -5.05 -0.05 -17.26
N HIS A 904 -4.95 -1.38 -17.19
CA HIS A 904 -5.50 -2.12 -16.05
C HIS A 904 -4.63 -1.87 -14.81
N ALA A 905 -4.91 -0.78 -14.10
CA ALA A 905 -4.02 -0.25 -13.09
C ALA A 905 -4.36 -0.74 -11.67
N GLY A 906 -3.34 -1.04 -10.87
CA GLY A 906 -3.47 -1.45 -9.46
C GLY A 906 -2.52 -0.70 -8.54
N VAL A 907 -2.95 -0.38 -7.32
CA VAL A 907 -2.10 0.14 -6.24
C VAL A 907 -2.35 -0.69 -4.99
N LEU A 908 -1.33 -1.42 -4.55
CA LEU A 908 -1.37 -2.28 -3.37
C LEU A 908 -0.36 -1.77 -2.35
N ALA A 909 -0.84 -1.17 -1.26
CA ALA A 909 0.00 -0.42 -0.32
C ALA A 909 -0.40 -0.64 1.14
N ASP A 910 0.39 -0.16 2.09
CA ASP A 910 -0.02 -0.13 3.51
C ASP A 910 -1.27 0.74 3.71
N ALA A 911 -1.31 1.90 3.05
CA ALA A 911 -2.45 2.81 2.97
C ALA A 911 -2.39 3.59 1.65
N VAL A 912 -3.53 4.07 1.14
CA VAL A 912 -3.58 4.91 -0.07
C VAL A 912 -4.29 6.22 0.20
N THR A 913 -3.60 7.32 -0.13
CA THR A 913 -4.10 8.71 -0.01
C THR A 913 -4.15 9.35 -1.39
N VAL A 914 -5.23 10.04 -1.73
CA VAL A 914 -5.33 10.80 -2.98
C VAL A 914 -5.14 12.29 -2.72
N LEU A 915 -4.40 12.93 -3.61
CA LEU A 915 -4.07 14.35 -3.60
C LEU A 915 -4.49 14.94 -4.95
N SER A 916 -5.29 16.00 -4.93
CA SER A 916 -5.88 16.58 -6.13
C SER A 916 -4.84 17.21 -7.07
N ASN A 917 -5.28 17.61 -8.27
CA ASN A 917 -4.46 18.41 -9.20
C ASN A 917 -3.95 19.74 -8.61
N ASN A 918 -4.53 20.21 -7.48
CA ASN A 918 -4.15 21.46 -6.83
C ASN A 918 -3.35 21.24 -5.53
N TRP A 919 -2.94 20.01 -5.24
CA TRP A 919 -2.10 19.73 -4.08
C TRP A 919 -0.72 20.38 -4.22
N ALA A 920 -0.32 21.12 -3.19
CA ALA A 920 1.04 21.61 -3.02
C ALA A 920 1.55 21.23 -1.62
N ASP A 921 2.71 20.56 -1.57
CA ASP A 921 3.27 20.05 -0.30
C ASP A 921 3.47 21.17 0.73
N VAL A 922 3.83 22.37 0.27
CA VAL A 922 4.10 23.56 1.10
C VAL A 922 2.88 23.98 1.93
N ASN A 923 1.67 23.88 1.36
CA ASN A 923 0.42 24.28 2.02
C ASN A 923 0.08 23.40 3.23
N SER A 924 0.62 22.18 3.27
CA SER A 924 0.49 21.30 4.43
C SER A 924 1.42 21.66 5.60
N LEU A 925 2.49 22.43 5.34
CA LEU A 925 3.56 22.74 6.29
C LEU A 925 3.61 24.20 6.74
N TRP A 926 2.81 25.08 6.13
CA TRP A 926 2.80 26.52 6.42
C TRP A 926 1.46 26.99 7.00
N SER A 927 1.53 28.13 7.70
CA SER A 927 0.40 28.85 8.31
C SER A 927 -0.43 28.05 9.32
N THR A 928 -1.22 27.08 8.86
CA THR A 928 -2.17 26.28 9.65
C THR A 928 -2.19 24.81 9.20
N PRO A 929 -1.16 24.00 9.52
CA PRO A 929 -1.07 22.58 9.14
C PRO A 929 -2.25 21.70 9.60
N THR A 930 -2.88 22.08 10.71
CA THR A 930 -4.04 21.40 11.32
C THR A 930 -5.38 22.01 10.88
N GLN A 931 -5.40 22.66 9.73
CA GLN A 931 -6.62 23.17 9.12
C GLN A 931 -6.60 22.82 7.64
N ALA A 932 -7.47 21.90 7.20
CA ALA A 932 -7.65 21.64 5.77
C ALA A 932 -8.47 22.75 5.11
N GLN A 933 -9.59 23.12 5.75
CA GLN A 933 -10.56 24.09 5.24
C GLN A 933 -9.91 25.42 4.85
N GLY A 934 -10.00 25.78 3.57
CA GLY A 934 -9.46 26.99 2.95
C GLY A 934 -7.94 27.02 2.76
N ASN A 935 -7.18 26.16 3.43
CA ASN A 935 -5.71 26.14 3.39
C ASN A 935 -5.16 25.20 2.32
N ARG A 936 -5.83 24.07 2.07
CA ARG A 936 -5.44 23.07 1.07
C ARG A 936 -6.58 22.85 0.08
N PRO A 937 -6.94 23.83 -0.76
CA PRO A 937 -8.10 23.74 -1.64
C PRO A 937 -7.88 22.67 -2.72
N ALA A 938 -8.78 21.70 -2.80
CA ALA A 938 -8.71 20.64 -3.81
C ALA A 938 -9.36 21.06 -5.13
N ALA A 939 -8.88 20.48 -6.23
CA ALA A 939 -9.51 20.55 -7.55
C ALA A 939 -10.23 19.22 -7.91
N THR A 940 -11.21 19.30 -8.81
CA THR A 940 -11.85 18.09 -9.37
C THR A 940 -10.79 17.24 -10.07
N THR A 941 -10.69 15.97 -9.69
CA THR A 941 -9.59 15.06 -10.08
C THR A 941 -10.14 13.66 -10.37
N TYR A 942 -9.49 12.94 -11.29
CA TYR A 942 -9.98 11.68 -11.86
C TYR A 942 -9.00 10.53 -11.65
N TYR A 943 -9.46 9.44 -11.05
CA TYR A 943 -8.63 8.28 -10.72
C TYR A 943 -9.26 7.00 -11.28
N ARG A 944 -8.49 6.21 -12.02
CA ARG A 944 -8.86 4.86 -12.44
C ARG A 944 -7.82 3.83 -11.98
N ALA A 945 -8.08 3.13 -10.89
CA ALA A 945 -7.19 2.09 -10.38
C ALA A 945 -7.88 1.18 -9.35
N ALA A 946 -7.53 -0.11 -9.37
CA ALA A 946 -7.82 -0.99 -8.25
C ALA A 946 -6.94 -0.64 -7.04
N ILE A 947 -7.51 -0.47 -5.86
CA ILE A 947 -6.80 -0.12 -4.63
C ILE A 947 -6.94 -1.27 -3.64
N ALA A 948 -5.82 -1.90 -3.28
CA ALA A 948 -5.75 -2.77 -2.10
C ALA A 948 -4.91 -2.09 -1.01
N ALA A 949 -5.51 -1.81 0.15
CA ALA A 949 -4.85 -1.07 1.20
C ALA A 949 -5.23 -1.57 2.60
N GLY A 950 -4.41 -1.22 3.58
CA GLY A 950 -4.74 -1.40 4.98
C GLY A 950 -5.68 -0.31 5.49
N LYS A 951 -6.52 -0.67 6.45
CA LYS A 951 -7.40 0.27 7.15
C LYS A 951 -7.13 0.31 8.65
N ASN A 952 -7.77 1.24 9.36
CA ASN A 952 -7.68 1.31 10.82
C ASN A 952 -8.66 0.32 11.48
N MET A 953 -8.35 -0.10 12.71
CA MET A 953 -9.24 -0.92 13.52
C MET A 953 -10.30 -0.05 14.21
N SER A 954 -11.53 -0.57 14.31
CA SER A 954 -12.59 0.10 15.07
C SER A 954 -12.40 -0.08 16.58
N PHE A 955 -12.72 0.95 17.37
CA PHE A 955 -12.67 0.95 18.82
C PHE A 955 -13.93 1.58 19.44
N PRO A 956 -14.23 1.32 20.72
CA PRO A 956 -15.44 1.81 21.36
C PRO A 956 -15.39 3.32 21.46
N PHE A 957 -16.55 3.94 21.29
CA PHE A 957 -16.66 5.38 21.40
C PHE A 957 -16.25 5.88 22.80
N PRO A 958 -15.28 6.80 22.93
CA PRO A 958 -14.81 7.25 24.25
C PRO A 958 -15.86 8.05 25.03
N ASN A 959 -15.90 7.86 26.35
CA ASN A 959 -16.88 8.53 27.23
C ASN A 959 -16.71 10.05 27.36
N TRP A 960 -15.51 10.58 27.06
CA TRP A 960 -15.23 12.02 27.12
C TRP A 960 -15.61 12.74 25.82
N GLU A 961 -15.82 12.00 24.73
CA GLU A 961 -16.24 12.57 23.45
C GLU A 961 -17.76 12.80 23.48
N ASN A 962 -18.21 13.94 22.96
CA ASN A 962 -19.60 14.42 23.15
C ASN A 962 -20.49 14.16 21.92
N ALA A 963 -20.19 13.12 21.15
CA ALA A 963 -20.86 12.73 19.90
C ALA A 963 -20.79 13.76 18.76
N ASN A 964 -19.97 14.81 18.88
CA ASN A 964 -19.73 15.76 17.78
C ASN A 964 -18.89 15.14 16.66
N ASP A 965 -17.93 14.27 16.99
CA ASP A 965 -17.27 13.35 16.05
C ASP A 965 -17.86 11.95 16.22
N TYR A 966 -19.14 11.77 15.86
CA TYR A 966 -19.87 10.49 16.01
C TYR A 966 -19.21 9.29 15.29
N ALA A 967 -18.31 9.55 14.35
CA ALA A 967 -17.60 8.55 13.59
C ALA A 967 -16.22 8.21 14.19
N PHE A 968 -15.76 8.92 15.23
CA PHE A 968 -14.58 8.54 15.99
C PHE A 968 -14.76 7.13 16.58
N GLY A 969 -13.72 6.30 16.51
CA GLY A 969 -13.82 4.87 16.84
C GLY A 969 -14.28 3.98 15.68
N THR A 970 -14.70 4.53 14.55
CA THR A 970 -14.91 3.76 13.31
C THR A 970 -13.68 3.82 12.41
N ASP A 971 -13.67 3.05 11.31
CA ASP A 971 -12.66 3.14 10.26
C ASP A 971 -12.94 4.25 9.23
N GLY A 972 -13.99 5.06 9.44
CA GLY A 972 -14.45 6.10 8.49
C GLY A 972 -15.27 5.58 7.32
N GLY A 973 -15.39 4.26 7.17
CA GLY A 973 -16.21 3.57 6.17
C GLY A 973 -15.64 3.63 4.75
N VAL A 974 -16.29 2.93 3.82
CA VAL A 974 -15.82 2.77 2.42
C VAL A 974 -15.54 4.10 1.72
N HIS A 975 -16.35 5.12 2.00
CA HIS A 975 -16.22 6.44 1.39
C HIS A 975 -14.95 7.21 1.85
N ASN A 976 -14.27 6.75 2.90
CA ASN A 976 -12.99 7.27 3.39
C ASN A 976 -11.88 6.20 3.45
N PHE A 977 -12.10 5.04 2.82
CA PHE A 977 -11.07 4.02 2.68
C PHE A 977 -9.87 4.56 1.87
N ILE A 978 -10.15 5.27 0.78
CA ILE A 978 -9.19 6.19 0.19
C ILE A 978 -9.09 7.40 1.13
N ARG A 979 -7.86 7.70 1.59
CA ARG A 979 -7.62 8.77 2.55
C ARG A 979 -7.52 10.14 1.86
N PHE A 980 -7.84 11.19 2.61
CA PHE A 980 -7.87 12.59 2.15
C PHE A 980 -7.09 13.51 3.08
N LEU A 981 -6.53 14.58 2.52
CA LEU A 981 -5.82 15.64 3.26
C LEU A 981 -6.23 17.08 2.86
N GLU A 982 -7.17 17.23 1.93
CA GLU A 982 -7.49 18.53 1.33
C GLU A 982 -8.91 19.00 1.66
N ASP A 983 -9.18 20.27 1.36
CA ASP A 983 -10.51 20.86 1.35
C ASP A 983 -11.16 20.71 -0.03
N TRP A 984 -12.03 19.72 -0.15
CA TRP A 984 -12.83 19.49 -1.35
C TRP A 984 -14.21 20.15 -1.31
N GLN A 985 -14.68 20.51 -0.11
CA GLN A 985 -16.07 20.91 0.09
C GLN A 985 -16.25 22.41 -0.18
N THR A 986 -15.35 23.25 0.30
CA THR A 986 -15.43 24.70 0.08
C THR A 986 -15.24 25.05 -1.39
N THR A 987 -14.44 24.26 -2.12
CA THR A 987 -14.22 24.41 -3.56
C THR A 987 -15.34 23.82 -4.41
N GLY A 988 -16.22 22.97 -3.83
CA GLY A 988 -17.24 22.23 -4.58
C GLY A 988 -16.66 21.17 -5.51
N SER A 989 -15.44 20.70 -5.22
CA SER A 989 -14.72 19.75 -6.08
C SER A 989 -15.27 18.33 -5.97
N THR A 990 -15.18 17.60 -7.08
CA THR A 990 -15.59 16.19 -7.19
C THR A 990 -14.38 15.27 -7.24
N LEU A 991 -14.39 14.21 -6.44
CA LEU A 991 -13.50 13.06 -6.61
C LEU A 991 -14.20 12.05 -7.52
N ASN A 992 -13.65 11.87 -8.73
CA ASN A 992 -14.09 10.84 -9.67
C ASN A 992 -13.16 9.64 -9.52
N TYR A 993 -13.71 8.50 -9.08
CA TYR A 993 -12.96 7.27 -8.85
C TYR A 993 -13.62 6.10 -9.57
N GLU A 994 -12.85 5.41 -10.40
CA GLU A 994 -13.24 4.16 -11.05
C GLU A 994 -12.27 3.05 -10.61
N GLY A 995 -12.80 1.94 -10.09
CA GLY A 995 -11.93 0.84 -9.69
C GLY A 995 -12.56 -0.14 -8.72
N SER A 996 -11.72 -0.75 -7.89
CA SER A 996 -12.07 -1.73 -6.87
C SER A 996 -11.42 -1.36 -5.54
N LEU A 997 -12.17 -1.38 -4.45
CA LEU A 997 -11.69 -1.03 -3.11
C LEU A 997 -11.56 -2.28 -2.24
N VAL A 998 -10.33 -2.63 -1.87
CA VAL A 998 -10.04 -3.90 -1.21
C VAL A 998 -9.24 -3.68 0.08
N SER A 999 -9.84 -3.98 1.22
CA SER A 999 -9.15 -4.03 2.51
C SER A 999 -8.73 -5.46 2.85
N LEU A 1000 -7.46 -5.80 2.65
CA LEU A 1000 -6.94 -7.15 2.96
C LEU A 1000 -6.41 -7.29 4.39
N PHE A 1001 -6.07 -6.17 5.05
CA PHE A 1001 -5.39 -6.16 6.34
C PHE A 1001 -5.59 -4.82 7.05
N TYR A 1002 -5.06 -4.68 8.27
CA TYR A 1002 -4.95 -3.39 8.94
C TYR A 1002 -3.62 -2.72 8.59
N SER A 1003 -3.63 -1.39 8.45
CA SER A 1003 -2.42 -0.62 8.18
C SER A 1003 -1.49 -0.70 9.40
N THR A 1004 -0.23 -1.01 9.14
CA THR A 1004 0.82 -1.20 10.17
C THR A 1004 1.93 -0.15 10.06
N TYR A 1005 1.87 0.72 9.05
CA TYR A 1005 2.76 1.87 8.89
C TYR A 1005 2.06 3.20 9.19
N ASN A 1006 0.86 3.41 8.63
CA ASN A 1006 0.03 4.59 8.85
C ASN A 1006 -1.18 4.26 9.74
N THR A 1007 -0.88 4.08 11.03
CA THR A 1007 -1.79 3.61 12.07
C THR A 1007 -2.77 4.67 12.58
N GLY A 1008 -2.60 5.94 12.19
CA GLY A 1008 -3.41 7.06 12.67
C GLY A 1008 -4.92 6.84 12.50
N ALA A 1009 -5.65 6.91 13.61
CA ALA A 1009 -7.09 6.68 13.65
C ALA A 1009 -7.87 7.64 12.73
N PHE A 1010 -8.98 7.15 12.17
CA PHE A 1010 -9.96 8.01 11.51
C PHE A 1010 -10.51 9.03 12.52
N LYS A 1011 -10.66 10.28 12.06
CA LYS A 1011 -11.13 11.42 12.84
C LYS A 1011 -11.71 12.45 11.86
N CYS A 1012 -12.73 13.18 12.29
CA CYS A 1012 -13.39 14.12 11.42
C CYS A 1012 -14.05 15.28 12.16
N CYS A 1013 -14.60 16.14 11.29
CA CYS A 1013 -15.76 16.98 11.52
C CYS A 1013 -15.49 18.35 12.14
N THR A 1014 -14.27 18.62 12.63
CA THR A 1014 -13.74 19.99 12.77
C THR A 1014 -12.97 20.45 11.52
N TYR A 1015 -12.81 19.54 10.53
CA TYR A 1015 -12.15 19.79 9.25
C TYR A 1015 -10.65 20.10 9.36
N SER A 1016 -10.01 19.54 10.39
CA SER A 1016 -8.57 19.70 10.62
C SER A 1016 -7.78 18.82 9.66
N VAL A 1017 -8.23 17.58 9.43
CA VAL A 1017 -7.59 16.64 8.50
C VAL A 1017 -7.98 16.89 7.04
N TYR A 1018 -9.28 16.96 6.73
CA TYR A 1018 -9.82 17.14 5.37
C TYR A 1018 -11.26 17.69 5.40
N GLN A 1019 -11.75 18.19 4.25
CA GLN A 1019 -13.19 18.33 3.99
C GLN A 1019 -13.63 17.36 2.88
N PRO A 1020 -14.78 16.69 3.00
CA PRO A 1020 -15.17 15.62 2.08
C PRO A 1020 -15.49 16.15 0.67
N PRO A 1021 -15.09 15.44 -0.40
CA PRO A 1021 -15.50 15.76 -1.76
C PRO A 1021 -16.94 15.36 -2.06
N THR A 1022 -17.47 15.88 -3.16
CA THR A 1022 -18.53 15.17 -3.89
C THR A 1022 -17.91 13.90 -4.46
N ARG A 1023 -18.42 12.72 -4.11
CA ARG A 1023 -17.83 11.43 -4.50
C ARG A 1023 -18.61 10.85 -5.67
N ASN A 1024 -17.91 10.60 -6.78
CA ASN A 1024 -18.43 9.86 -7.93
C ASN A 1024 -17.63 8.57 -8.07
N TYR A 1025 -18.10 7.50 -7.43
CA TYR A 1025 -17.39 6.21 -7.36
C TYR A 1025 -18.08 5.22 -8.28
N VAL A 1026 -17.31 4.60 -9.16
CA VAL A 1026 -17.79 3.61 -10.13
C VAL A 1026 -16.90 2.38 -10.04
N PHE A 1027 -17.48 1.20 -10.23
CA PHE A 1027 -16.69 -0.03 -10.34
C PHE A 1027 -16.19 -0.20 -11.78
N ASP A 1028 -14.91 -0.51 -11.93
CA ASP A 1028 -14.29 -0.75 -13.24
C ASP A 1028 -14.77 -2.11 -13.80
N PRO A 1029 -15.56 -2.12 -14.89
CA PRO A 1029 -16.11 -3.35 -15.45
C PRO A 1029 -15.03 -4.25 -16.08
N ASP A 1030 -13.86 -3.73 -16.46
CA ASP A 1030 -12.79 -4.55 -17.05
C ASP A 1030 -12.27 -5.59 -16.06
N PHE A 1031 -12.34 -5.29 -14.76
CA PHE A 1031 -11.90 -6.19 -13.69
C PHE A 1031 -12.76 -7.44 -13.57
N THR A 1032 -13.91 -7.51 -14.25
CA THR A 1032 -14.76 -8.71 -14.33
C THR A 1032 -14.20 -9.79 -15.27
N THR A 1033 -13.17 -9.47 -16.05
CA THR A 1033 -12.55 -10.39 -17.00
C THR A 1033 -11.09 -10.66 -16.66
N PRO A 1034 -10.56 -11.88 -16.90
CA PRO A 1034 -9.16 -12.20 -16.58
C PRO A 1034 -8.12 -11.30 -17.25
N GLN A 1035 -8.41 -10.83 -18.48
CA GLN A 1035 -7.51 -9.97 -19.25
C GLN A 1035 -7.47 -8.54 -18.72
N GLY A 1036 -8.57 -8.09 -18.11
CA GLY A 1036 -8.71 -6.74 -17.54
C GLY A 1036 -8.16 -6.61 -16.13
N LEU A 1037 -7.61 -7.66 -15.53
CA LEU A 1037 -7.05 -7.61 -14.18
C LEU A 1037 -5.67 -6.92 -14.16
N PRO A 1038 -5.41 -6.06 -13.17
CA PRO A 1038 -4.07 -5.53 -12.94
C PRO A 1038 -3.01 -6.63 -12.73
N PRO A 1039 -1.77 -6.43 -13.21
CA PRO A 1039 -0.64 -7.29 -12.93
C PRO A 1039 -0.48 -7.61 -11.43
N GLY A 1040 -0.18 -8.85 -11.06
CA GLY A 1040 -0.01 -9.24 -9.65
C GLY A 1040 -1.29 -9.24 -8.81
N THR A 1041 -2.49 -9.27 -9.42
CA THR A 1041 -3.77 -9.33 -8.71
C THR A 1041 -3.83 -10.52 -7.73
N PRO A 1042 -4.07 -10.29 -6.42
CA PRO A 1042 -4.27 -11.37 -5.45
C PRO A 1042 -5.52 -12.21 -5.76
N LEU A 1043 -5.43 -13.51 -5.51
CA LEU A 1043 -6.52 -14.45 -5.75
C LEU A 1043 -6.96 -15.10 -4.43
N PHE A 1044 -8.24 -14.96 -4.06
CA PHE A 1044 -8.84 -15.73 -2.96
C PHE A 1044 -9.04 -17.17 -3.34
N ARG A 1045 -9.10 -18.05 -2.35
CA ARG A 1045 -9.46 -19.45 -2.56
C ARG A 1045 -10.89 -19.70 -2.07
N ASP A 1046 -11.68 -20.34 -2.91
CA ASP A 1046 -13.00 -20.91 -2.62
C ASP A 1046 -13.07 -22.36 -3.11
N VAL A 1047 -13.92 -23.19 -2.50
CA VAL A 1047 -14.10 -24.60 -2.88
C VAL A 1047 -15.57 -24.86 -3.13
N ASP A 1048 -15.92 -25.18 -4.38
CA ASP A 1048 -17.28 -25.54 -4.79
C ASP A 1048 -17.34 -27.01 -5.24
N ILE A 1049 -18.37 -27.73 -4.80
CA ILE A 1049 -18.60 -29.14 -5.16
C ILE A 1049 -19.63 -29.17 -6.28
N LEU A 1050 -19.16 -29.22 -7.52
CA LEU A 1050 -19.98 -28.88 -8.69
C LEU A 1050 -20.82 -30.02 -9.27
N SER A 1051 -20.50 -31.30 -9.04
CA SER A 1051 -21.31 -32.39 -9.62
C SER A 1051 -21.10 -33.78 -9.02
N TYR A 1052 -22.11 -34.63 -9.25
CA TYR A 1052 -22.11 -36.08 -9.05
C TYR A 1052 -22.19 -36.77 -10.43
N ARG A 1053 -21.29 -37.72 -10.74
CA ARG A 1053 -21.39 -38.52 -11.98
C ARG A 1053 -21.06 -40.00 -11.73
N GLN A 1054 -22.08 -40.84 -11.76
CA GLN A 1054 -21.92 -42.29 -11.75
C GLN A 1054 -21.38 -42.79 -13.11
N THR A 1055 -20.30 -43.57 -13.12
CA THR A 1055 -19.83 -44.29 -14.32
C THR A 1055 -19.91 -45.78 -14.07
N LEU A 1056 -20.99 -46.41 -14.54
CA LEU A 1056 -21.16 -47.86 -14.51
C LEU A 1056 -20.27 -48.48 -15.59
N THR A 1057 -19.15 -49.08 -15.20
CA THR A 1057 -18.37 -49.92 -16.13
C THR A 1057 -18.56 -51.37 -15.71
N SER A 1058 -19.46 -52.10 -16.39
CA SER A 1058 -19.54 -53.54 -16.20
C SER A 1058 -18.37 -54.20 -16.93
N ARG A 1059 -17.42 -54.81 -16.20
CA ARG A 1059 -16.53 -55.80 -16.80
C ARG A 1059 -17.30 -57.12 -16.88
N THR A 1060 -17.69 -57.50 -18.09
CA THR A 1060 -18.04 -58.88 -18.41
C THR A 1060 -16.79 -59.74 -18.22
N TYR A 1061 -16.89 -60.78 -17.39
CA TYR A 1061 -15.98 -61.92 -17.44
C TYR A 1061 -16.45 -62.90 -18.52
#